data_AF-F8P111-F1
#
_entry.id   AF-F8P111-F1
#
_cell.length_a   1.000
_cell.length_b   1.000
_cell.length_c   1.000
_cell.angle_alpha   90.00
_cell.angle_beta   90.00
_cell.angle_gamma   90.00
#
_symmetry.space_group_name_H-M   'P 1'
#
loop_
_entity.id
_entity.type
_entity.pdbx_description
1 polymer ?
#
loop_
_entity_poly.entity_id
_entity_poly.type
_entity_poly.pdbx_seq_one_letter_code
_entity_poly.pdbx_strand_id
1 'polypeptide(L)'
;MLSVSECEPPARAPSMHRNDLMYLVEILNGIQDLPEGLVDFQSNLSTFLLYPSILSALPVLSESELLLGEPSLDLASASEPHRPCPRGGITFALQRQGGEGIWRQQSSPWINISKNVNAIIATLSSARGGSDTHNPEAWLLNVKSAIQEGAYLDKSLMSVVARCKGLSGKDIAVNFLLMVNLMQLVTKCQSIKIRTDLSLNGIYNQEIAHLSNKPSKRMFQDWHSTGSKFAALAGGGSIYLLVLIASLGLHVSVAAMEGTSPWDLANLLRMPKKETVKGNLIIDHIIPTISRMRLSLLISMASMFSPAILAEHQLANEFDCTNISSSDHFFDSVIFNNFVLLKRDCVAWQSCYTFTICAGNPAIPLHQLGYNMLAPLEHSFLSRPYSPPLTDINEEEDCPLPNSYPSRFLSEENTTTIPTSYNHSLAANKVFQAEHDHNANVLWTEKERERAVRGHVATDTNDLRTQLQSLYQGGVKATCGTYLRIPASVILGQSLNIRNSDGSLMVFVCTSLPDCIRSSLQPKLLAAFENNEPPTQKPGQHDEDDMFEALHFSWYNRHCTIGDDAPTEISPLMLEREDGRRTNYSQMIPYLSKEIKDHSTIYRTIKVVFADLFHWIHDVIELQLPEEYKLLAEVASILPGNNLSPIFPFLSLVINLNVSTKGH
;
A
#
# COMPACT_ATOMS: atom_id res chain seq x y z
N MET A 1 -3.97 37.63 -37.38
CA MET A 1 -4.53 38.59 -36.40
C MET A 1 -5.95 38.17 -36.12
N LEU A 2 -6.23 37.92 -34.85
CA LEU A 2 -7.37 37.18 -34.33
C LEU A 2 -8.72 37.87 -34.58
N SER A 3 -9.73 37.09 -34.96
CA SER A 3 -11.14 37.41 -34.74
C SER A 3 -11.86 36.21 -34.14
N VAL A 4 -12.72 36.55 -33.19
CA VAL A 4 -13.60 35.75 -32.33
C VAL A 4 -14.60 34.90 -33.11
N SER A 5 -14.88 33.68 -32.63
CA SER A 5 -16.20 33.05 -32.79
C SER A 5 -16.58 32.21 -31.56
N GLU A 6 -17.63 32.70 -30.90
CA GLU A 6 -18.76 31.97 -30.29
C GLU A 6 -18.52 30.85 -29.26
N CYS A 7 -18.94 31.18 -28.04
CA CYS A 7 -19.15 30.29 -26.90
C CYS A 7 -20.33 29.34 -27.13
N GLU A 8 -20.08 28.04 -26.97
CA GLU A 8 -21.10 27.06 -26.57
C GLU A 8 -21.07 26.87 -25.04
N PRO A 9 -22.22 26.63 -24.38
CA PRO A 9 -22.31 26.54 -22.93
C PRO A 9 -21.78 25.18 -22.42
N PRO A 10 -21.18 25.10 -21.22
CA PRO A 10 -20.71 23.84 -20.69
C PRO A 10 -21.89 22.93 -20.32
N ALA A 11 -21.83 21.69 -20.82
CA ALA A 11 -22.75 20.62 -20.49
C ALA A 11 -22.79 20.38 -18.98
N ARG A 12 -24.01 20.25 -18.45
CA ARG A 12 -24.34 19.92 -17.06
C ARG A 12 -23.55 18.70 -16.59
N ALA A 13 -22.85 18.86 -15.46
CA ALA A 13 -22.25 17.75 -14.72
C ALA A 13 -23.34 16.80 -14.20
N PRO A 14 -23.17 15.47 -14.31
CA PRO A 14 -24.10 14.53 -13.70
C PRO A 14 -23.82 14.43 -12.19
N SER A 15 -24.90 14.57 -11.41
CA SER A 15 -24.96 14.39 -9.97
C SER A 15 -24.44 13.01 -9.54
N MET A 16 -23.33 12.99 -8.80
CA MET A 16 -22.80 11.79 -8.15
C MET A 16 -23.54 11.55 -6.82
N HIS A 17 -24.37 10.50 -6.78
CA HIS A 17 -24.86 9.95 -5.52
C HIS A 17 -23.71 9.24 -4.79
N ARG A 18 -23.30 9.80 -3.64
CA ARG A 18 -22.30 9.24 -2.73
C ARG A 18 -22.91 8.09 -1.93
N ASN A 19 -22.21 6.97 -1.86
CA ASN A 19 -22.56 5.80 -1.03
C ASN A 19 -21.26 5.07 -0.73
N ASP A 20 -20.55 5.45 0.33
CA ASP A 20 -19.22 4.92 0.64
C ASP A 20 -19.26 3.98 1.85
N LEU A 21 -18.62 2.82 1.71
CA LEU A 21 -18.27 1.95 2.83
C LEU A 21 -16.97 2.50 3.43
N MET A 22 -17.09 3.32 4.48
CA MET A 22 -15.96 3.93 5.19
C MET A 22 -15.89 3.45 6.63
N TYR A 23 -14.70 3.06 7.07
CA TYR A 23 -14.31 3.21 8.47
C TYR A 23 -13.80 4.64 8.60
N LEU A 24 -14.53 5.46 9.35
CA LEU A 24 -14.15 6.84 9.57
C LEU A 24 -13.18 6.89 10.76
N VAL A 25 -11.97 7.39 10.52
CA VAL A 25 -11.09 7.88 11.57
C VAL A 25 -11.24 9.39 11.59
N GLU A 26 -12.01 9.89 12.55
CA GLU A 26 -12.18 11.32 12.76
C GLU A 26 -11.19 11.79 13.82
N ILE A 27 -10.30 12.73 13.46
CA ILE A 27 -9.60 13.58 14.42
C ILE A 27 -10.46 14.83 14.60
N LEU A 28 -11.31 14.81 15.63
CA LEU A 28 -12.27 15.88 15.87
C LEU A 28 -11.59 17.13 16.42
N ASN A 29 -11.75 18.27 15.74
CA ASN A 29 -11.62 19.59 16.34
C ASN A 29 -12.89 19.93 17.13
N GLY A 30 -12.79 20.10 18.44
CA GLY A 30 -13.92 20.44 19.31
C GLY A 30 -13.98 21.91 19.76
N ILE A 31 -15.07 22.58 19.38
CA ILE A 31 -15.73 23.74 20.04
C ILE A 31 -15.53 25.12 19.38
N GLN A 32 -16.61 25.62 18.77
CA GLN A 32 -16.95 27.04 18.61
C GLN A 32 -17.66 27.55 19.88
N ASP A 33 -17.47 28.84 20.17
CA ASP A 33 -18.01 29.67 21.26
C ASP A 33 -17.23 29.70 22.60
N LEU A 34 -16.13 30.46 22.59
CA LEU A 34 -15.64 31.19 23.78
C LEU A 34 -15.59 32.70 23.45
N PRO A 35 -15.90 33.59 24.42
CA PRO A 35 -15.99 35.02 24.16
C PRO A 35 -14.63 35.61 23.77
N GLU A 36 -14.68 36.65 22.93
CA GLU A 36 -13.53 37.35 22.35
C GLU A 36 -12.44 37.69 23.38
N GLY A 37 -11.25 37.10 23.20
CA GLY A 37 -10.03 37.48 23.90
C GLY A 37 -9.17 36.29 24.31
N LEU A 38 -8.19 35.95 23.46
CA LEU A 38 -7.15 34.93 23.67
C LEU A 38 -7.65 33.50 23.97
N VAL A 39 -7.72 32.64 22.95
CA VAL A 39 -7.69 31.18 23.17
C VAL A 39 -6.81 30.49 22.13
N ASP A 40 -5.88 29.71 22.68
CA ASP A 40 -4.84 28.91 22.05
C ASP A 40 -5.45 27.78 21.21
N PHE A 41 -5.11 27.71 19.92
CA PHE A 41 -5.66 26.75 18.94
C PHE A 41 -5.20 25.30 19.18
N GLN A 42 -4.32 25.06 20.18
CA GLN A 42 -3.69 23.77 20.44
C GLN A 42 -4.59 22.69 21.09
N SER A 43 -5.77 23.03 21.63
CA SER A 43 -6.50 22.11 22.52
C SER A 43 -7.31 21.00 21.82
N ASN A 44 -7.43 20.99 20.50
CA ASN A 44 -8.55 20.30 19.84
C ASN A 44 -8.19 19.17 18.86
N LEU A 45 -6.94 18.70 18.76
CA LEU A 45 -6.54 17.64 17.80
C LEU A 45 -6.31 16.25 18.42
N SER A 46 -7.04 15.87 19.48
CA SER A 46 -6.63 14.77 20.38
C SER A 46 -7.51 13.51 20.38
N THR A 47 -8.62 13.47 19.63
CA THR A 47 -9.59 12.36 19.73
C THR A 47 -9.55 11.51 18.47
N PHE A 48 -9.24 10.22 18.61
CA PHE A 48 -9.40 9.21 17.56
C PHE A 48 -10.74 8.50 17.74
N LEU A 49 -11.57 8.46 16.69
CA LEU A 49 -12.85 7.74 16.67
C LEU A 49 -12.83 6.62 15.64
N LEU A 50 -13.33 5.44 16.00
CA LEU A 50 -13.61 4.35 15.05
C LEU A 50 -15.07 3.93 15.14
N TYR A 51 -15.75 3.91 13.99
CA TYR A 51 -17.11 3.39 13.83
C TYR A 51 -17.11 2.07 13.03
N PRO A 52 -17.66 0.97 13.58
CA PRO A 52 -17.83 -0.29 12.87
C PRO A 52 -19.15 -0.30 12.08
N SER A 53 -19.18 0.33 10.91
CA SER A 53 -20.42 0.39 10.10
C SER A 53 -20.58 -0.73 9.05
N ILE A 54 -19.83 -1.85 9.14
CA ILE A 54 -19.83 -2.93 8.10
C ILE A 54 -19.77 -4.38 8.66
N LEU A 55 -19.60 -4.60 9.97
CA LEU A 55 -19.42 -5.97 10.50
C LEU A 55 -20.65 -6.90 10.40
N SER A 56 -21.84 -6.39 10.02
CA SER A 56 -23.07 -7.19 9.89
C SER A 56 -23.42 -7.63 8.46
N ALA A 57 -22.49 -7.52 7.50
CA ALA A 57 -22.71 -7.90 6.09
C ALA A 57 -21.77 -9.00 5.56
N LEU A 58 -20.83 -9.51 6.36
CA LEU A 58 -20.02 -10.68 5.98
C LEU A 58 -20.81 -11.95 6.32
N PRO A 59 -21.02 -12.88 5.37
CA PRO A 59 -21.44 -14.23 5.73
C PRO A 59 -20.35 -14.84 6.59
N VAL A 60 -20.74 -15.50 7.68
CA VAL A 60 -19.89 -16.47 8.36
C VAL A 60 -19.59 -17.57 7.34
N LEU A 61 -18.44 -17.50 6.68
CA LEU A 61 -17.92 -18.64 5.93
C LEU A 61 -17.46 -19.65 6.97
N SER A 62 -18.14 -20.78 7.05
CA SER A 62 -17.68 -21.92 7.84
C SER A 62 -16.36 -22.43 7.24
N GLU A 63 -15.41 -22.81 8.11
CA GLU A 63 -14.05 -23.30 7.83
C GLU A 63 -13.95 -24.54 6.91
N SER A 64 -15.02 -24.97 6.24
CA SER A 64 -15.08 -26.22 5.47
C SER A 64 -14.94 -26.07 3.95
N GLU A 65 -14.78 -24.86 3.38
CA GLU A 65 -14.76 -24.66 1.92
C GLU A 65 -13.43 -24.17 1.33
N LEU A 66 -12.32 -24.29 2.08
CA LEU A 66 -10.98 -23.89 1.62
C LEU A 66 -9.98 -25.06 1.64
N LEU A 67 -10.19 -26.11 0.83
CA LEU A 67 -9.11 -27.04 0.43
C LEU A 67 -9.32 -27.55 -1.02
N LEU A 68 -8.20 -27.59 -1.78
CA LEU A 68 -8.07 -27.70 -3.24
C LEU A 68 -8.40 -29.09 -3.85
N GLY A 69 -8.61 -29.14 -5.19
CA GLY A 69 -8.89 -30.32 -6.04
C GLY A 69 -7.76 -31.37 -6.10
N GLU A 70 -7.91 -32.59 -6.67
CA GLU A 70 -8.63 -33.13 -7.85
C GLU A 70 -8.85 -34.68 -7.70
N PRO A 71 -9.21 -35.51 -8.74
CA PRO A 71 -10.24 -35.42 -9.79
C PRO A 71 -11.26 -36.60 -9.77
N SER A 72 -12.40 -36.38 -10.44
CA SER A 72 -13.40 -37.34 -10.96
C SER A 72 -14.09 -38.32 -10.01
N LEU A 73 -15.41 -38.15 -9.84
CA LEU A 73 -16.45 -39.16 -10.11
C LEU A 73 -17.83 -38.51 -9.96
N ASP A 74 -18.71 -38.79 -10.92
CA ASP A 74 -20.10 -38.32 -11.02
C ASP A 74 -20.86 -38.38 -9.69
N LEU A 75 -21.47 -37.26 -9.29
CA LEU A 75 -22.72 -37.24 -8.52
C LEU A 75 -23.34 -35.84 -8.59
N ALA A 76 -24.44 -35.74 -9.33
CA ALA A 76 -25.30 -34.57 -9.37
C ALA A 76 -25.85 -34.28 -7.95
N SER A 77 -25.60 -33.09 -7.42
CA SER A 77 -26.31 -32.56 -6.27
C SER A 77 -26.96 -31.22 -6.61
N ALA A 78 -28.24 -31.12 -6.28
CA ALA A 78 -29.13 -30.04 -6.63
C ALA A 78 -28.71 -28.72 -5.97
N SER A 79 -28.62 -27.66 -6.77
CA SER A 79 -28.39 -26.29 -6.31
C SER A 79 -29.56 -25.80 -5.44
N GLU A 80 -29.29 -25.45 -4.19
CA GLU A 80 -30.20 -24.61 -3.40
C GLU A 80 -30.18 -23.16 -3.93
N PRO A 81 -31.32 -22.45 -3.92
CA PRO A 81 -31.40 -21.09 -4.43
C PRO A 81 -30.69 -20.12 -3.46
N HIS A 82 -29.68 -19.41 -3.96
CA HIS A 82 -29.01 -18.32 -3.26
C HIS A 82 -30.01 -17.32 -2.67
N ARG A 83 -29.93 -17.08 -1.35
CA ARG A 83 -30.67 -15.99 -0.69
C ARG A 83 -29.99 -14.65 -1.03
N PRO A 84 -30.75 -13.61 -1.40
CA PRO A 84 -30.19 -12.29 -1.71
C PRO A 84 -29.65 -11.60 -0.45
N CYS A 85 -28.59 -10.80 -0.64
CA CYS A 85 -27.92 -10.01 0.38
C CYS A 85 -28.91 -9.09 1.15
N PRO A 86 -28.89 -9.09 2.50
CA PRO A 86 -29.90 -8.42 3.32
C PRO A 86 -29.79 -6.89 3.41
N ARG A 87 -28.89 -6.25 2.65
CA ARG A 87 -28.64 -4.79 2.73
C ARG A 87 -28.96 -4.00 1.49
N GLY A 88 -29.88 -4.47 0.64
CA GLY A 88 -30.43 -3.63 -0.44
C GLY A 88 -29.33 -2.97 -1.28
N GLY A 89 -28.17 -3.63 -1.42
CA GLY A 89 -27.22 -3.34 -2.47
C GLY A 89 -28.01 -3.59 -3.72
N ILE A 90 -28.61 -2.51 -4.23
CA ILE A 90 -29.51 -2.58 -5.37
C ILE A 90 -28.75 -3.42 -6.37
N THR A 91 -29.43 -4.46 -6.81
CA THR A 91 -29.05 -5.28 -7.94
C THR A 91 -29.07 -4.38 -9.17
N PHE A 92 -28.24 -3.34 -9.19
CA PHE A 92 -28.12 -2.33 -10.24
C PHE A 92 -27.24 -2.90 -11.35
N ALA A 93 -27.41 -4.20 -11.66
CA ALA A 93 -26.81 -4.86 -12.81
C ALA A 93 -27.38 -6.25 -13.19
N LEU A 94 -28.41 -6.84 -12.56
CA LEU A 94 -28.92 -8.16 -13.00
C LEU A 94 -30.24 -8.14 -13.78
N GLN A 95 -30.69 -6.96 -14.22
CA GLN A 95 -31.76 -6.85 -15.23
C GLN A 95 -31.45 -5.80 -16.30
N ARG A 96 -30.19 -5.74 -16.77
CA ARG A 96 -29.90 -5.17 -18.10
C ARG A 96 -29.75 -6.31 -19.09
N GLN A 97 -30.87 -6.65 -19.70
CA GLN A 97 -31.04 -7.34 -20.99
C GLN A 97 -29.77 -7.92 -21.62
N GLY A 98 -29.65 -9.26 -21.55
CA GLY A 98 -29.26 -10.11 -22.70
C GLY A 98 -27.99 -9.72 -23.46
N GLY A 99 -26.89 -9.51 -22.76
CA GLY A 99 -25.57 -9.35 -23.38
C GLY A 99 -24.48 -9.63 -22.39
N GLU A 100 -24.33 -10.89 -22.00
CA GLU A 100 -23.08 -11.43 -21.48
C GLU A 100 -22.03 -11.15 -22.57
N GLY A 101 -21.22 -10.11 -22.34
CA GLY A 101 -20.25 -9.67 -23.32
C GLY A 101 -19.12 -10.67 -23.38
N ILE A 102 -19.07 -11.47 -24.44
CA ILE A 102 -17.98 -12.40 -24.72
C ILE A 102 -16.67 -11.63 -24.71
N TRP A 103 -15.66 -12.18 -24.04
CA TRP A 103 -14.31 -11.64 -24.04
C TRP A 103 -13.55 -12.07 -25.28
N ARG A 104 -12.84 -11.14 -25.91
CA ARG A 104 -11.86 -11.46 -26.96
C ARG A 104 -10.48 -10.94 -26.63
N GLN A 105 -9.48 -11.59 -27.22
CA GLN A 105 -8.10 -11.14 -27.12
C GLN A 105 -7.84 -9.95 -28.06
N GLN A 106 -7.28 -8.86 -27.53
CA GLN A 106 -6.80 -7.72 -28.32
C GLN A 106 -5.35 -7.90 -28.77
N SER A 107 -4.93 -7.13 -29.77
CA SER A 107 -3.60 -7.21 -30.40
C SER A 107 -2.48 -6.55 -29.59
N SER A 108 -2.80 -5.68 -28.65
CA SER A 108 -1.84 -4.99 -27.78
C SER A 108 -2.37 -4.92 -26.36
N PRO A 109 -1.51 -5.09 -25.35
CA PRO A 109 -1.95 -5.00 -23.97
C PRO A 109 -2.39 -3.58 -23.62
N TRP A 110 -3.41 -3.47 -22.77
CA TRP A 110 -3.69 -2.23 -22.08
C TRP A 110 -2.70 -2.07 -20.92
N ILE A 111 -1.96 -0.96 -20.90
CA ILE A 111 -1.02 -0.66 -19.82
C ILE A 111 -1.24 0.79 -19.40
N ASN A 112 -1.42 1.01 -18.09
CA ASN A 112 -1.59 2.36 -17.58
C ASN A 112 -0.25 3.07 -17.54
N ILE A 113 -0.18 4.35 -17.91
CA ILE A 113 1.09 5.07 -17.90
C ILE A 113 0.97 6.36 -17.11
N SER A 114 1.68 6.42 -15.97
CA SER A 114 1.78 7.62 -15.15
C SER A 114 2.93 8.52 -15.60
N LYS A 115 2.91 9.79 -15.16
CA LYS A 115 4.01 10.74 -15.40
C LYS A 115 5.34 10.23 -14.83
N ASN A 116 5.30 9.58 -13.66
CA ASN A 116 6.48 9.01 -13.01
C ASN A 116 7.09 7.87 -13.85
N VAL A 117 6.26 6.95 -14.36
CA VAL A 117 6.72 5.87 -15.26
C VAL A 117 7.40 6.45 -16.51
N ASN A 118 6.87 7.54 -17.08
CA ASN A 118 7.50 8.22 -18.22
C ASN A 118 8.87 8.80 -17.90
N ALA A 119 8.98 9.48 -16.76
CA ALA A 119 10.23 10.05 -16.31
C ALA A 119 11.29 8.96 -16.11
N ILE A 120 10.91 7.83 -15.52
CA ILE A 120 11.82 6.70 -15.32
C ILE A 120 12.26 6.07 -16.64
N ILE A 121 11.36 5.84 -17.60
CA ILE A 121 11.75 5.32 -18.93
C ILE A 121 12.71 6.29 -19.62
N ALA A 122 12.43 7.59 -19.58
CA ALA A 122 13.30 8.60 -20.17
C ALA A 122 14.70 8.58 -19.50
N THR A 123 14.77 8.53 -18.17
CA THR A 123 16.04 8.48 -17.43
C THR A 123 16.80 7.19 -17.70
N LEU A 124 16.13 6.04 -17.72
CA LEU A 124 16.74 4.75 -18.09
C LEU A 124 17.31 4.79 -19.51
N SER A 125 16.59 5.38 -20.47
CA SER A 125 17.04 5.49 -21.87
C SER A 125 18.28 6.37 -22.06
N SER A 126 18.61 7.22 -21.07
CA SER A 126 19.84 8.03 -21.10
C SER A 126 21.12 7.22 -20.90
N ALA A 127 21.01 6.00 -20.36
CA ALA A 127 22.13 5.10 -20.11
C ALA A 127 22.56 4.39 -21.41
N ARG A 128 23.75 4.75 -21.92
CA ARG A 128 24.28 4.23 -23.19
C ARG A 128 25.79 4.02 -23.13
N GLY A 129 26.28 3.03 -23.87
CA GLY A 129 27.73 2.80 -24.02
C GLY A 129 28.42 4.04 -24.60
N GLY A 130 29.60 4.37 -24.07
CA GLY A 130 30.38 5.54 -24.48
C GLY A 130 29.84 6.90 -24.03
N SER A 131 28.83 6.93 -23.15
CA SER A 131 28.41 8.16 -22.48
C SER A 131 29.47 8.61 -21.46
N ASP A 132 29.77 9.90 -21.38
CA ASP A 132 30.69 10.42 -20.34
C ASP A 132 30.02 10.49 -18.96
N THR A 133 28.69 10.61 -18.94
CA THR A 133 27.89 10.81 -17.71
C THR A 133 27.17 9.55 -17.27
N HIS A 134 26.58 8.81 -18.22
CA HIS A 134 25.72 7.65 -17.94
C HIS A 134 26.23 6.40 -18.64
N ASN A 135 27.38 5.88 -18.19
CA ASN A 135 28.07 4.74 -18.79
C ASN A 135 27.82 3.42 -18.01
N PRO A 136 26.98 2.51 -18.53
CA PRO A 136 26.69 1.24 -17.88
C PRO A 136 27.91 0.34 -17.68
N GLU A 137 28.88 0.36 -18.59
CA GLU A 137 30.08 -0.49 -18.49
C GLU A 137 30.97 -0.03 -17.33
N ALA A 138 31.12 1.29 -17.15
CA ALA A 138 31.83 1.86 -16.02
C ALA A 138 31.12 1.54 -14.69
N TRP A 139 29.79 1.54 -14.66
CA TRP A 139 29.02 1.19 -13.47
C TRP A 139 29.12 -0.29 -13.10
N LEU A 140 29.12 -1.19 -14.08
CA LEU A 140 29.38 -2.62 -13.83
C LEU A 140 30.79 -2.85 -13.28
N LEU A 141 31.78 -2.12 -13.81
CA LEU A 141 33.13 -2.13 -13.25
C LEU A 141 33.15 -1.63 -11.80
N ASN A 142 32.36 -0.61 -11.45
CA ASN A 142 32.25 -0.14 -10.08
C ASN A 142 31.66 -1.19 -9.13
N VAL A 143 30.61 -1.90 -9.57
CA VAL A 143 30.03 -3.02 -8.80
C VAL A 143 31.06 -4.13 -8.60
N LYS A 144 31.87 -4.43 -9.62
CA LYS A 144 32.96 -5.41 -9.55
C LYS A 144 34.13 -4.92 -8.68
N SER A 145 34.50 -3.64 -8.77
CA SER A 145 35.63 -3.07 -8.05
C SER A 145 35.34 -2.80 -6.58
N ALA A 146 34.06 -2.76 -6.17
CA ALA A 146 33.70 -2.72 -4.76
C ALA A 146 34.25 -3.91 -3.94
N ILE A 147 34.70 -4.98 -4.64
CA ILE A 147 35.38 -6.16 -4.09
C ILE A 147 36.87 -5.88 -3.79
N GLN A 148 37.48 -4.85 -4.38
CA GLN A 148 38.92 -4.57 -4.28
C GLN A 148 39.18 -3.35 -3.39
N GLU A 149 39.94 -3.54 -2.30
CA GLU A 149 40.39 -2.43 -1.46
C GLU A 149 41.42 -1.57 -2.18
N GLY A 150 41.14 -0.27 -2.28
CA GLY A 150 42.11 0.72 -2.76
C GLY A 150 42.73 1.48 -1.58
N ALA A 151 44.05 1.48 -1.49
CA ALA A 151 44.80 2.31 -0.54
C ALA A 151 44.79 3.78 -1.00
N TYR A 152 44.03 4.64 -0.31
CA TYR A 152 44.04 6.09 -0.52
C TYR A 152 45.01 6.73 0.49
N LEU A 153 46.22 7.09 0.05
CA LEU A 153 47.35 7.33 0.97
C LEU A 153 47.66 8.80 1.30
N ASP A 154 47.02 9.81 0.67
CA ASP A 154 47.33 11.21 0.99
C ASP A 154 46.12 12.19 1.03
N LYS A 155 46.40 13.45 1.43
CA LYS A 155 45.44 14.57 1.53
C LYS A 155 45.34 15.40 0.24
N SER A 156 45.91 14.96 -0.89
CA SER A 156 45.88 15.72 -2.14
C SER A 156 44.46 15.83 -2.71
N LEU A 157 44.21 16.86 -3.54
CA LEU A 157 42.97 16.97 -4.31
C LEU A 157 42.72 15.71 -5.16
N MET A 158 43.78 15.13 -5.72
CA MET A 158 43.71 13.88 -6.48
C MET A 158 43.17 12.72 -5.64
N SER A 159 43.65 12.59 -4.41
CA SER A 159 43.17 11.57 -3.46
C SER A 159 41.72 11.83 -3.01
N VAL A 160 41.32 13.10 -2.82
CA VAL A 160 39.90 13.46 -2.55
C VAL A 160 39.01 13.06 -3.73
N VAL A 161 39.38 13.44 -4.95
CA VAL A 161 38.62 13.10 -6.17
C VAL A 161 38.54 11.58 -6.37
N ALA A 162 39.64 10.87 -6.15
CA ALA A 162 39.67 9.41 -6.21
C ALA A 162 38.73 8.78 -5.16
N ARG A 163 38.70 9.32 -3.92
CA ARG A 163 37.74 8.88 -2.89
C ARG A 163 36.30 9.18 -3.28
N CYS A 164 35.98 10.36 -3.81
CA CYS A 164 34.63 10.69 -4.28
C CYS A 164 34.19 9.72 -5.38
N LYS A 165 35.07 9.41 -6.34
CA LYS A 165 34.81 8.43 -7.40
C LYS A 165 34.59 7.02 -6.83
N GLY A 166 35.46 6.58 -5.92
CA GLY A 166 35.35 5.27 -5.27
C GLY A 166 34.08 5.13 -4.42
N LEU A 167 33.73 6.14 -3.63
CA LEU A 167 32.51 6.17 -2.81
C LEU A 167 31.26 6.18 -3.67
N SER A 168 31.23 6.95 -4.76
CA SER A 168 30.11 6.95 -5.72
C SER A 168 29.93 5.57 -6.36
N GLY A 169 31.03 4.87 -6.67
CA GLY A 169 30.97 3.49 -7.16
C GLY A 169 30.44 2.50 -6.12
N LYS A 170 30.83 2.66 -4.84
CA LYS A 170 30.32 1.85 -3.73
C LYS A 170 28.82 2.10 -3.49
N ASP A 171 28.35 3.33 -3.60
CA ASP A 171 26.93 3.68 -3.46
C ASP A 171 26.04 2.90 -4.46
N ILE A 172 26.48 2.78 -5.71
CA ILE A 172 25.78 1.96 -6.73
C ILE A 172 25.67 0.50 -6.28
N ALA A 173 26.77 -0.08 -5.80
CA ALA A 173 26.81 -1.47 -5.35
C ALA A 173 25.93 -1.70 -4.11
N VAL A 174 25.97 -0.79 -3.14
CA VAL A 174 25.14 -0.83 -1.93
C VAL A 174 23.66 -0.77 -2.30
N ASN A 175 23.26 0.18 -3.15
CA ASN A 175 21.86 0.33 -3.57
C ASN A 175 21.36 -0.88 -4.37
N PHE A 176 22.20 -1.43 -5.27
CA PHE A 176 21.88 -2.66 -5.98
C PHE A 176 21.69 -3.85 -5.03
N LEU A 177 22.61 -4.06 -4.09
CA LEU A 177 22.52 -5.13 -3.11
C LEU A 177 21.32 -4.96 -2.18
N LEU A 178 20.98 -3.74 -1.78
CA LEU A 178 19.78 -3.47 -1.00
C LEU A 178 18.54 -3.96 -1.75
N MET A 179 18.39 -3.61 -3.03
CA MET A 179 17.27 -4.09 -3.85
C MET A 179 17.22 -5.62 -3.92
N VAL A 180 18.37 -6.28 -4.08
CA VAL A 180 18.46 -7.76 -4.07
C VAL A 180 18.04 -8.35 -2.72
N ASN A 181 18.50 -7.79 -1.60
CA ASN A 181 18.13 -8.27 -0.26
C ASN A 181 16.64 -8.08 0.03
N LEU A 182 16.04 -6.99 -0.45
CA LEU A 182 14.59 -6.79 -0.34
C LEU A 182 13.81 -7.83 -1.16
N MET A 183 14.30 -8.24 -2.34
CA MET A 183 13.69 -9.33 -3.11
C MET A 183 13.86 -10.69 -2.42
N GLN A 184 15.04 -10.96 -1.84
CA GLN A 184 15.30 -12.18 -1.06
C GLN A 184 14.31 -12.29 0.10
N LEU A 185 14.08 -11.18 0.82
CA LEU A 185 13.10 -11.12 1.90
C LEU A 185 11.71 -11.54 1.41
N VAL A 186 11.25 -11.01 0.27
CA VAL A 186 9.96 -11.39 -0.33
C VAL A 186 9.89 -12.89 -0.60
N THR A 187 10.90 -13.45 -1.28
CA THR A 187 10.91 -14.88 -1.61
C THR A 187 10.98 -15.78 -0.38
N LYS A 188 11.72 -15.37 0.67
CA LYS A 188 11.79 -16.13 1.93
C LYS A 188 10.47 -16.07 2.69
N CYS A 189 9.82 -14.90 2.76
CA CYS A 189 8.50 -14.78 3.36
C CYS A 189 7.46 -15.63 2.61
N GLN A 190 7.52 -15.70 1.28
CA GLN A 190 6.64 -16.56 0.49
C GLN A 190 6.89 -18.05 0.74
N SER A 191 8.15 -18.47 0.76
CA SER A 191 8.52 -19.86 1.11
C SER A 191 7.96 -20.27 2.48
N ILE A 192 8.12 -19.41 3.49
CA ILE A 192 7.55 -19.67 4.83
C ILE A 192 6.02 -19.71 4.75
N LYS A 193 5.38 -18.72 4.13
CA LYS A 193 3.92 -18.66 3.98
C LYS A 193 3.36 -19.92 3.30
N ILE A 194 3.99 -20.42 2.23
CA ILE A 194 3.55 -21.63 1.53
C ILE A 194 3.64 -22.86 2.44
N ARG A 195 4.66 -22.92 3.31
CA ARG A 195 4.90 -24.06 4.21
C ARG A 195 4.06 -24.04 5.48
N THR A 196 3.72 -22.87 6.00
CA THR A 196 3.12 -22.71 7.33
C THR A 196 1.75 -22.02 7.30
N ASP A 197 1.31 -21.55 6.13
CA ASP A 197 0.10 -20.73 5.93
C ASP A 197 0.05 -19.44 6.79
N LEU A 198 1.21 -18.97 7.25
CA LEU A 198 1.29 -17.76 8.04
C LEU A 198 1.09 -16.51 7.18
N SER A 199 0.31 -15.56 7.71
CA SER A 199 0.30 -14.19 7.19
C SER A 199 1.68 -13.54 7.37
N LEU A 200 1.96 -12.45 6.64
CA LEU A 200 3.21 -11.69 6.80
C LEU A 200 3.41 -11.20 8.25
N ASN A 201 2.31 -10.88 8.94
CA ASN A 201 2.32 -10.53 10.36
C ASN A 201 2.67 -11.74 11.24
N GLY A 202 2.13 -12.92 10.92
CA GLY A 202 2.47 -14.17 11.58
C GLY A 202 3.96 -14.49 11.45
N ILE A 203 4.52 -14.32 10.26
CA ILE A 203 5.96 -14.50 10.00
C ILE A 203 6.79 -13.54 10.86
N TYR A 204 6.44 -12.25 10.89
CA TYR A 204 7.16 -11.29 11.75
C TYR A 204 7.11 -11.70 13.22
N ASN A 205 5.93 -12.06 13.73
CA ASN A 205 5.75 -12.41 15.14
C ASN A 205 6.50 -13.68 15.54
N GLN A 206 6.59 -14.68 14.65
CA GLN A 206 7.26 -15.94 14.94
C GLN A 206 8.77 -15.87 14.70
N GLU A 207 9.20 -15.32 13.56
CA GLU A 207 10.58 -15.42 13.08
C GLU A 207 11.44 -14.20 13.42
N ILE A 208 10.84 -13.03 13.63
CA ILE A 208 11.58 -11.75 13.71
C ILE A 208 11.43 -11.08 15.07
N ALA A 209 10.27 -11.23 15.72
CA ALA A 209 9.95 -10.49 16.94
C ALA A 209 10.84 -10.86 18.14
N HIS A 210 11.55 -11.98 18.11
CA HIS A 210 12.48 -12.40 19.15
C HIS A 210 13.93 -11.92 18.91
N LEU A 211 14.24 -11.36 17.74
CA LEU A 211 15.59 -10.84 17.44
C LEU A 211 15.91 -9.61 18.29
N SER A 212 17.15 -9.53 18.77
CA SER A 212 17.64 -8.45 19.65
C SER A 212 17.61 -7.07 18.98
N ASN A 213 18.01 -7.00 17.72
CA ASN A 213 17.97 -5.79 16.89
C ASN A 213 16.91 -5.89 15.78
N LYS A 214 15.70 -6.31 16.14
CA LYS A 214 14.60 -6.44 15.18
C LYS A 214 14.19 -5.08 14.59
N PRO A 215 13.88 -5.01 13.29
CA PRO A 215 13.17 -3.85 12.74
C PRO A 215 11.77 -3.77 13.33
N SER A 216 11.12 -2.60 13.27
CA SER A 216 9.69 -2.53 13.58
C SER A 216 8.90 -3.38 12.58
N LYS A 217 7.74 -3.91 13.02
CA LYS A 217 6.82 -4.69 12.17
C LYS A 217 6.47 -3.93 10.90
N ARG A 218 6.23 -2.62 11.03
CA ARG A 218 5.94 -1.75 9.88
C ARG A 218 7.11 -1.65 8.90
N MET A 219 8.32 -1.43 9.40
CA MET A 219 9.52 -1.37 8.56
C MET A 219 9.72 -2.68 7.77
N PHE A 220 9.52 -3.83 8.43
CA PHE A 220 9.57 -5.13 7.79
C PHE A 220 8.55 -5.28 6.65
N GLN A 221 7.30 -4.85 6.87
CA GLN A 221 6.27 -4.89 5.84
C GLN A 221 6.58 -3.91 4.68
N ASP A 222 7.09 -2.71 4.97
CA ASP A 222 7.51 -1.74 3.95
C ASP A 222 8.68 -2.28 3.12
N TRP A 223 9.63 -3.00 3.73
CA TRP A 223 10.71 -3.70 3.02
C TRP A 223 10.16 -4.79 2.10
N HIS A 224 9.24 -5.63 2.58
CA HIS A 224 8.58 -6.66 1.78
C HIS A 224 7.82 -6.06 0.57
N SER A 225 7.06 -4.99 0.80
CA SER A 225 6.35 -4.27 -0.26
C SER A 225 7.33 -3.69 -1.30
N THR A 226 8.40 -3.05 -0.84
CA THR A 226 9.42 -2.46 -1.70
C THR A 226 10.18 -3.54 -2.51
N GLY A 227 10.52 -4.66 -1.88
CA GLY A 227 11.12 -5.83 -2.54
C GLY A 227 10.24 -6.37 -3.66
N SER A 228 8.92 -6.38 -3.48
CA SER A 228 7.96 -6.84 -4.49
C SER A 228 8.00 -5.94 -5.74
N LYS A 229 8.17 -4.63 -5.58
CA LYS A 229 8.34 -3.68 -6.69
C LYS A 229 9.62 -3.94 -7.47
N PHE A 230 10.74 -4.17 -6.78
CA PHE A 230 12.01 -4.48 -7.43
C PHE A 230 11.99 -5.85 -8.14
N ALA A 231 11.36 -6.86 -7.54
CA ALA A 231 11.16 -8.16 -8.17
C ALA A 231 10.32 -8.06 -9.45
N ALA A 232 9.22 -7.28 -9.43
CA ALA A 232 8.42 -7.03 -10.63
C ALA A 232 9.24 -6.36 -11.75
N LEU A 233 10.05 -5.34 -11.42
CA LEU A 233 10.93 -4.69 -12.40
C LEU A 233 12.05 -5.59 -12.91
N ALA A 234 12.62 -6.45 -12.06
CA ALA A 234 13.58 -7.46 -12.47
C ALA A 234 12.94 -8.49 -13.41
N GLY A 235 11.70 -8.92 -13.16
CA GLY A 235 10.92 -9.73 -14.11
C GLY A 235 10.59 -8.97 -15.39
N GLY A 236 10.36 -7.66 -15.30
CA GLY A 236 10.09 -6.80 -16.45
C GLY A 236 11.28 -6.62 -17.39
N GLY A 237 12.44 -6.23 -16.84
CA GLY A 237 13.62 -5.83 -17.62
C GLY A 237 14.89 -6.64 -17.40
N SER A 238 14.87 -7.73 -16.64
CA SER A 238 16.02 -8.49 -16.11
C SER A 238 16.70 -7.86 -14.89
N ILE A 239 17.53 -8.64 -14.19
CA ILE A 239 18.30 -8.18 -13.02
C ILE A 239 19.21 -6.98 -13.33
N TYR A 240 19.70 -6.86 -14.57
CA TYR A 240 20.58 -5.78 -15.01
C TYR A 240 19.86 -4.42 -15.04
N LEU A 241 18.53 -4.43 -15.14
CA LEU A 241 17.73 -3.21 -14.97
C LEU A 241 17.92 -2.63 -13.56
N LEU A 242 18.05 -3.46 -12.53
CA LEU A 242 18.28 -2.98 -11.17
C LEU A 242 19.63 -2.28 -11.03
N VAL A 243 20.66 -2.74 -11.76
CA VAL A 243 21.95 -2.03 -11.81
C VAL A 243 21.77 -0.64 -12.43
N LEU A 244 20.96 -0.50 -13.49
CA LEU A 244 20.66 0.82 -14.07
C LEU A 244 19.87 1.70 -13.08
N ILE A 245 18.89 1.13 -12.39
CA ILE A 245 18.09 1.83 -11.38
C ILE A 245 18.98 2.35 -10.23
N ALA A 246 19.90 1.51 -9.72
CA ALA A 246 20.87 1.92 -8.71
C ALA A 246 21.76 3.05 -9.23
N SER A 247 22.33 2.87 -10.43
CA SER A 247 23.30 3.79 -11.02
C SER A 247 22.73 5.18 -11.33
N LEU A 248 21.44 5.25 -11.67
CA LEU A 248 20.74 6.49 -11.98
C LEU A 248 20.05 7.10 -10.74
N GLY A 249 20.24 6.54 -9.55
CA GLY A 249 19.58 7.01 -8.33
C GLY A 249 18.05 6.84 -8.34
N LEU A 250 17.52 5.96 -9.20
CA LEU A 250 16.08 5.79 -9.39
C LEU A 250 15.42 4.90 -8.32
N HIS A 251 16.20 4.22 -7.47
CA HIS A 251 15.69 3.29 -6.47
C HIS A 251 14.67 3.94 -5.51
N VAL A 252 14.89 5.19 -5.08
CA VAL A 252 13.95 5.95 -4.25
C VAL A 252 12.64 6.23 -5.01
N SER A 253 12.73 6.58 -6.29
CA SER A 253 11.56 6.89 -7.13
C SER A 253 10.72 5.64 -7.40
N VAL A 254 11.36 4.48 -7.55
CA VAL A 254 10.70 3.17 -7.68
C VAL A 254 10.06 2.76 -6.36
N ALA A 255 10.77 2.85 -5.24
CA ALA A 255 10.24 2.51 -3.92
C ALA A 255 9.01 3.36 -3.57
N ALA A 256 9.01 4.63 -3.97
CA ALA A 256 7.90 5.57 -3.77
C ALA A 256 6.74 5.42 -4.77
N MET A 257 6.82 4.50 -5.75
CA MET A 257 5.67 4.24 -6.63
C MET A 257 4.50 3.66 -5.85
N GLU A 258 3.30 4.10 -6.20
CA GLU A 258 2.05 3.65 -5.59
C GLU A 258 1.25 2.82 -6.60
N GLY A 259 0.42 1.90 -6.08
CA GLY A 259 -0.54 1.16 -6.90
C GLY A 259 0.12 0.18 -7.85
N THR A 260 -0.43 0.09 -9.06
CA THR A 260 0.03 -0.81 -10.12
C THR A 260 1.24 -0.29 -10.91
N SER A 261 1.70 0.94 -10.64
CA SER A 261 2.73 1.62 -11.44
C SER A 261 4.02 0.79 -11.67
N PRO A 262 4.56 0.04 -10.68
CA PRO A 262 5.72 -0.82 -10.91
C PRO A 262 5.45 -1.95 -11.91
N TRP A 263 4.27 -2.57 -11.85
CA TRP A 263 3.85 -3.65 -12.75
C TRP A 263 3.52 -3.12 -14.15
N ASP A 264 2.92 -1.92 -14.23
CA ASP A 264 2.72 -1.24 -15.50
C ASP A 264 4.07 -0.95 -16.20
N LEU A 265 5.08 -0.49 -15.45
CA LEU A 265 6.44 -0.32 -15.98
C LEU A 265 7.08 -1.66 -16.39
N ALA A 266 6.93 -2.70 -15.57
CA ALA A 266 7.42 -4.04 -15.91
C ALA A 266 6.78 -4.59 -17.19
N ASN A 267 5.48 -4.43 -17.36
CA ASN A 267 4.75 -4.84 -18.55
C ASN A 267 5.13 -4.02 -19.79
N LEU A 268 5.38 -2.71 -19.65
CA LEU A 268 5.93 -1.89 -20.75
C LEU A 268 7.31 -2.38 -21.20
N LEU A 269 8.15 -2.81 -20.25
CA LEU A 269 9.47 -3.36 -20.56
C LEU A 269 9.36 -4.72 -21.26
N ARG A 270 8.40 -5.58 -20.87
CA ARG A 270 8.20 -6.89 -21.51
C ARG A 270 7.60 -6.78 -22.90
N MET A 271 6.58 -5.95 -23.10
CA MET A 271 5.89 -5.78 -24.38
C MET A 271 5.91 -4.30 -24.83
N PRO A 272 7.08 -3.76 -25.24
CA PRO A 272 7.16 -2.38 -25.69
C PRO A 272 6.43 -2.20 -27.02
N LYS A 273 5.48 -1.26 -27.08
CA LYS A 273 4.73 -0.98 -28.30
C LYS A 273 5.55 -0.15 -29.29
N LYS A 274 5.95 -0.74 -30.41
CA LYS A 274 6.61 -0.05 -31.53
C LYS A 274 5.78 1.15 -31.99
N GLU A 275 6.45 2.19 -32.51
CA GLU A 275 5.84 3.43 -33.00
C GLU A 275 5.27 4.34 -31.91
N THR A 276 5.36 3.92 -30.64
CA THR A 276 5.18 4.82 -29.51
C THR A 276 6.54 5.36 -29.06
N VAL A 277 6.58 6.61 -28.61
CA VAL A 277 7.83 7.23 -28.10
C VAL A 277 8.49 6.34 -27.04
N LYS A 278 7.69 5.81 -26.10
CA LYS A 278 8.18 5.00 -24.97
C LYS A 278 8.64 3.62 -25.41
N GLY A 279 7.88 2.95 -26.27
CA GLY A 279 8.27 1.66 -26.82
C GLY A 279 9.56 1.77 -27.62
N ASN A 280 9.72 2.83 -28.43
CA ASN A 280 10.95 3.10 -29.15
C ASN A 280 12.13 3.37 -28.19
N LEU A 281 11.94 4.15 -27.12
CA LEU A 281 13.01 4.33 -26.10
C LEU A 281 13.43 3.00 -25.47
N ILE A 282 12.49 2.10 -25.20
CA ILE A 282 12.78 0.78 -24.64
C ILE A 282 13.54 -0.08 -25.66
N ILE A 283 13.03 -0.17 -26.89
CA ILE A 283 13.58 -1.00 -27.98
C ILE A 283 14.96 -0.51 -28.43
N ASP A 284 15.13 0.80 -28.59
CA ASP A 284 16.32 1.39 -29.22
C ASP A 284 17.43 1.69 -28.21
N HIS A 285 17.11 1.86 -26.93
CA HIS A 285 18.09 2.26 -25.91
C HIS A 285 18.20 1.29 -24.74
N ILE A 286 17.09 1.00 -24.05
CA ILE A 286 17.13 0.22 -22.80
C ILE A 286 17.51 -1.24 -23.05
N ILE A 287 16.80 -1.93 -23.96
CA ILE A 287 17.06 -3.34 -24.29
C ILE A 287 18.50 -3.54 -24.80
N PRO A 288 19.01 -2.74 -25.76
CA PRO A 288 20.40 -2.87 -26.21
C PRO A 288 21.43 -2.62 -25.11
N THR A 289 21.17 -1.68 -24.19
CA THR A 289 22.03 -1.46 -23.03
C THR A 289 22.07 -2.67 -22.11
N ILE A 290 20.91 -3.25 -21.78
CA ILE A 290 20.82 -4.47 -20.97
C ILE A 290 21.51 -5.65 -21.66
N SER A 291 21.33 -5.77 -22.98
CA SER A 291 22.00 -6.79 -23.80
C SER A 291 23.51 -6.71 -23.70
N ARG A 292 24.10 -5.50 -23.73
CA ARG A 292 25.53 -5.30 -23.53
C ARG A 292 25.97 -5.62 -22.11
N MET A 293 25.24 -5.15 -21.11
CA MET A 293 25.57 -5.38 -19.69
C MET A 293 25.66 -6.87 -19.35
N ARG A 294 24.75 -7.68 -19.92
CA ARG A 294 24.75 -9.15 -19.80
C ARG A 294 26.04 -9.81 -20.31
N LEU A 295 26.69 -9.23 -21.31
CA LEU A 295 27.95 -9.75 -21.85
C LEU A 295 29.15 -9.32 -21.01
N SER A 296 29.05 -8.17 -20.33
CA SER A 296 30.14 -7.60 -19.53
C SER A 296 30.18 -8.12 -18.10
N LEU A 297 29.03 -8.50 -17.53
CA LEU A 297 28.91 -8.96 -16.15
C LEU A 297 28.05 -10.22 -16.08
N LEU A 298 28.60 -11.31 -15.52
CA LEU A 298 27.83 -12.52 -15.22
C LEU A 298 27.35 -12.45 -13.76
N ILE A 299 26.03 -12.49 -13.59
CA ILE A 299 25.37 -12.47 -12.27
C ILE A 299 24.68 -13.82 -12.08
N SER A 300 25.18 -14.63 -11.14
CA SER A 300 24.56 -15.93 -10.84
C SER A 300 23.28 -15.74 -10.02
N MET A 301 22.18 -16.40 -10.40
CA MET A 301 20.97 -16.47 -9.56
C MET A 301 21.23 -17.18 -8.24
N ALA A 302 22.10 -18.19 -8.22
CA ALA A 302 22.49 -18.91 -7.00
C ALA A 302 23.26 -18.03 -6.01
N SER A 303 23.84 -16.92 -6.48
CA SER A 303 24.45 -15.92 -5.60
C SER A 303 23.44 -14.99 -4.92
N MET A 304 22.18 -15.00 -5.38
CA MET A 304 21.08 -14.20 -4.86
C MET A 304 20.02 -15.04 -4.15
N PHE A 305 19.77 -16.28 -4.56
CA PHE A 305 18.72 -17.10 -3.95
C PHE A 305 19.29 -18.45 -3.55
N SER A 306 18.83 -18.98 -2.41
CA SER A 306 19.29 -20.28 -1.92
C SER A 306 18.83 -21.41 -2.85
N PRO A 307 19.56 -22.53 -2.93
CA PRO A 307 19.13 -23.68 -3.72
C PRO A 307 17.74 -24.20 -3.34
N ALA A 308 17.35 -24.07 -2.06
CA ALA A 308 16.01 -24.44 -1.60
C ALA A 308 14.92 -23.58 -2.25
N ILE A 309 15.10 -22.25 -2.27
CA ILE A 309 14.17 -21.32 -2.94
C ILE A 309 14.12 -21.64 -4.44
N LEU A 310 15.27 -21.86 -5.09
CA LEU A 310 15.29 -22.19 -6.52
C LEU A 310 14.58 -23.52 -6.84
N ALA A 311 14.73 -24.53 -5.99
CA ALA A 311 14.05 -25.81 -6.11
C ALA A 311 12.53 -25.69 -5.90
N GLU A 312 12.08 -24.87 -4.94
CA GLU A 312 10.64 -24.57 -4.74
C GLU A 312 10.01 -23.97 -5.99
N HIS A 313 10.78 -23.19 -6.76
CA HIS A 313 10.37 -22.62 -8.04
C HIS A 313 10.70 -23.51 -9.26
N GLN A 314 11.02 -24.79 -9.05
CA GLN A 314 11.31 -25.79 -10.12
C GLN A 314 12.45 -25.39 -11.06
N LEU A 315 13.45 -24.67 -10.56
CA LEU A 315 14.60 -24.22 -11.32
C LEU A 315 15.86 -25.03 -10.99
N ALA A 316 16.83 -25.00 -11.90
CA ALA A 316 18.15 -25.55 -11.64
C ALA A 316 18.79 -24.81 -10.44
N ASN A 317 19.48 -25.57 -9.59
CA ASN A 317 20.18 -25.04 -8.41
C ASN A 317 21.18 -23.94 -8.75
N GLU A 318 21.69 -23.92 -9.99
CA GLU A 318 22.56 -22.88 -10.51
C GLU A 318 22.17 -22.54 -11.94
N PHE A 319 21.85 -21.27 -12.18
CA PHE A 319 21.82 -20.68 -13.52
C PHE A 319 22.23 -19.21 -13.46
N ASP A 320 22.71 -18.71 -14.59
CA ASP A 320 23.15 -17.32 -14.74
C ASP A 320 21.99 -16.44 -15.19
N CYS A 321 21.91 -15.21 -14.66
CA CYS A 321 20.89 -14.22 -15.02
C CYS A 321 21.00 -13.75 -16.48
N THR A 322 22.05 -14.13 -17.21
CA THR A 322 22.06 -13.94 -18.66
C THR A 322 21.02 -14.82 -19.35
N ASN A 323 20.62 -15.97 -18.78
CA ASN A 323 19.51 -16.75 -19.32
C ASN A 323 18.16 -16.10 -18.96
N ILE A 324 17.71 -15.18 -19.80
CA ILE A 324 16.46 -14.44 -19.59
C ILE A 324 15.25 -15.38 -19.45
N SER A 325 15.19 -16.48 -20.19
CA SER A 325 14.08 -17.42 -20.10
C SER A 325 13.97 -18.06 -18.72
N SER A 326 15.11 -18.48 -18.14
CA SER A 326 15.14 -19.02 -16.77
C SER A 326 14.88 -17.94 -15.71
N SER A 327 15.35 -16.70 -15.93
CA SER A 327 15.02 -15.58 -15.05
C SER A 327 13.54 -15.22 -15.11
N ASP A 328 12.92 -15.22 -16.29
CA ASP A 328 11.47 -14.98 -16.45
C ASP A 328 10.67 -16.06 -15.73
N HIS A 329 11.04 -17.35 -15.88
CA HIS A 329 10.41 -18.44 -15.14
C HIS A 329 10.45 -18.23 -13.62
N PHE A 330 11.59 -17.77 -13.08
CA PHE A 330 11.69 -17.42 -11.67
C PHE A 330 10.75 -16.28 -11.29
N PHE A 331 10.86 -15.12 -11.95
CA PHE A 331 10.09 -13.93 -11.55
C PHE A 331 8.58 -14.07 -11.81
N ASP A 332 8.17 -14.88 -12.79
CA ASP A 332 6.77 -15.19 -13.07
C ASP A 332 6.13 -16.08 -12.00
N SER A 333 6.95 -16.82 -11.26
CA SER A 333 6.50 -17.67 -10.15
C SER A 333 6.42 -16.95 -8.80
N VAL A 334 6.91 -15.71 -8.70
CA VAL A 334 6.83 -14.90 -7.47
C VAL A 334 5.41 -14.32 -7.32
N ILE A 335 4.83 -14.45 -6.13
CA ILE A 335 3.44 -14.04 -5.88
C ILE A 335 3.37 -12.56 -5.49
N PHE A 336 2.70 -11.75 -6.31
CA PHE A 336 2.61 -10.30 -6.09
C PHE A 336 1.22 -9.80 -5.68
N ASN A 337 0.23 -10.67 -5.42
CA ASN A 337 -1.19 -10.26 -5.31
C ASN A 337 -1.67 -9.42 -6.51
N ASN A 338 -1.09 -9.63 -7.68
CA ASN A 338 -1.38 -8.89 -8.91
C ASN A 338 -1.41 -9.88 -10.08
N PHE A 339 -1.85 -9.44 -11.24
CA PHE A 339 -1.76 -10.26 -12.45
C PHE A 339 -0.30 -10.61 -12.75
N VAL A 340 -0.12 -11.84 -13.25
CA VAL A 340 1.18 -12.28 -13.79
C VAL A 340 1.61 -11.30 -14.88
N LEU A 341 2.92 -11.01 -14.91
CA LEU A 341 3.50 -10.16 -15.93
C LEU A 341 3.22 -10.71 -17.33
N LEU A 342 3.07 -9.83 -18.31
CA LEU A 342 2.90 -10.23 -19.71
C LEU A 342 4.06 -11.10 -20.18
N LYS A 343 3.85 -11.92 -21.20
CA LYS A 343 4.98 -12.61 -21.85
C LYS A 343 5.89 -11.58 -22.51
N ARG A 344 7.20 -11.81 -22.45
CA ARG A 344 8.20 -10.95 -23.09
C ARG A 344 8.06 -11.01 -24.62
N ASP A 345 8.11 -9.86 -25.28
CA ASP A 345 8.14 -9.76 -26.73
C ASP A 345 9.47 -10.32 -27.24
N CYS A 346 9.41 -11.49 -27.89
CA CYS A 346 10.57 -12.21 -28.39
C CYS A 346 11.33 -11.43 -29.48
N VAL A 347 10.64 -10.61 -30.27
CA VAL A 347 11.25 -9.82 -31.34
C VAL A 347 12.01 -8.65 -30.75
N ALA A 348 11.37 -7.89 -29.85
CA ALA A 348 12.00 -6.75 -29.20
C ALA A 348 13.23 -7.17 -28.37
N TRP A 349 13.14 -8.31 -27.68
CA TRP A 349 14.20 -8.83 -26.80
C TRP A 349 15.16 -9.81 -27.48
N GLN A 350 15.13 -9.95 -28.81
CA GLN A 350 15.91 -10.94 -29.54
C GLN A 350 17.43 -10.86 -29.25
N SER A 351 17.99 -9.65 -29.12
CA SER A 351 19.40 -9.45 -28.78
C SER A 351 19.77 -10.02 -27.42
N CYS A 352 18.79 -10.16 -26.53
CA CYS A 352 19.00 -10.75 -25.23
C CYS A 352 18.85 -12.28 -25.22
N TYR A 353 18.22 -12.89 -26.23
CA TYR A 353 18.16 -14.36 -26.34
C TYR A 353 19.41 -14.95 -26.99
N THR A 354 20.18 -14.16 -27.73
CA THR A 354 21.46 -14.61 -28.29
C THR A 354 22.48 -14.80 -27.17
N PHE A 355 22.70 -16.06 -26.80
CA PHE A 355 23.69 -16.46 -25.81
C PHE A 355 25.09 -16.43 -26.45
N THR A 356 25.97 -15.56 -25.95
CA THR A 356 27.39 -15.58 -26.32
C THR A 356 28.18 -15.67 -25.03
N ILE A 357 28.72 -16.85 -24.73
CA ILE A 357 29.61 -17.02 -23.57
C ILE A 357 30.88 -16.21 -23.86
N CYS A 358 31.08 -15.10 -23.16
CA CYS A 358 32.41 -14.54 -23.02
C CYS A 358 33.21 -15.47 -22.10
N ALA A 359 33.88 -16.46 -22.69
CA ALA A 359 34.76 -17.36 -21.99
C ALA A 359 35.83 -16.54 -21.23
N GLY A 360 35.80 -16.57 -19.89
CA GLY A 360 36.89 -16.04 -19.05
C GLY A 360 36.51 -15.16 -17.86
N ASN A 361 35.25 -14.72 -17.71
CA ASN A 361 34.85 -13.95 -16.52
C ASN A 361 34.14 -14.85 -15.49
N PRO A 362 34.66 -15.01 -14.26
CA PRO A 362 33.91 -15.69 -13.20
C PRO A 362 32.68 -14.87 -12.82
N ALA A 363 31.57 -15.55 -12.51
CA ALA A 363 30.36 -14.90 -12.00
C ALA A 363 30.65 -14.16 -10.69
N ILE A 364 30.00 -13.01 -10.46
CA ILE A 364 30.16 -12.29 -9.21
C ILE A 364 29.39 -13.02 -8.10
N PRO A 365 30.05 -13.41 -7.00
CA PRO A 365 29.36 -13.93 -5.82
C PRO A 365 28.72 -12.77 -5.04
N LEU A 366 27.48 -12.39 -5.37
CA LEU A 366 26.80 -11.26 -4.71
C LEU A 366 26.67 -11.43 -3.19
N HIS A 367 26.50 -12.66 -2.70
CA HIS A 367 26.53 -12.97 -1.26
C HIS A 367 27.84 -12.53 -0.60
N GLN A 368 28.99 -12.75 -1.25
CA GLN A 368 30.30 -12.35 -0.74
C GLN A 368 30.45 -10.82 -0.73
N LEU A 369 29.92 -10.14 -1.75
CA LEU A 369 29.93 -8.68 -1.80
C LEU A 369 29.11 -8.08 -0.66
N GLY A 370 27.89 -8.61 -0.42
CA GLY A 370 27.05 -8.19 0.69
C GLY A 370 27.73 -8.39 2.04
N TYR A 371 28.33 -9.57 2.26
CA TYR A 371 29.08 -9.86 3.48
C TYR A 371 30.26 -8.90 3.69
N ASN A 372 31.10 -8.70 2.67
CA ASN A 372 32.26 -7.81 2.77
C ASN A 372 31.87 -6.33 3.05
N MET A 373 30.67 -5.92 2.65
CA MET A 373 30.17 -4.58 2.91
C MET A 373 29.58 -4.40 4.32
N LEU A 374 29.09 -5.47 4.93
CA LEU A 374 28.40 -5.45 6.23
C LEU A 374 29.26 -5.96 7.38
N ALA A 375 30.31 -6.75 7.12
CA ALA A 375 31.16 -7.33 8.14
C ALA A 375 32.00 -6.24 8.85
N PRO A 376 32.10 -6.27 10.19
CA PRO A 376 33.03 -5.43 10.92
C PRO A 376 34.48 -5.69 10.48
N LEU A 377 35.26 -4.61 10.31
CA LEU A 377 36.67 -4.63 9.90
C LEU A 377 37.60 -5.52 10.77
N GLU A 378 37.12 -6.02 11.92
CA GLU A 378 37.92 -6.78 12.89
C GLU A 378 38.13 -8.27 12.52
N HIS A 379 37.39 -8.83 11.55
CA HIS A 379 37.60 -10.21 11.10
C HIS A 379 38.12 -10.29 9.67
N SER A 380 39.37 -9.89 9.55
CA SER A 380 40.23 -10.10 8.39
C SER A 380 40.41 -11.61 8.07
N PHE A 381 40.04 -11.98 6.83
CA PHE A 381 40.62 -13.06 6.01
C PHE A 381 40.43 -14.54 6.39
N LEU A 382 39.21 -15.00 6.63
CA LEU A 382 38.87 -16.38 6.29
C LEU A 382 37.84 -16.38 5.15
N SER A 383 38.30 -16.76 3.96
CA SER A 383 37.44 -17.13 2.84
C SER A 383 36.50 -18.24 3.30
N ARG A 384 35.25 -17.89 3.63
CA ARG A 384 34.23 -18.86 3.98
C ARG A 384 33.95 -19.71 2.73
N PRO A 385 33.97 -21.05 2.79
CA PRO A 385 33.46 -21.87 1.69
C PRO A 385 31.99 -21.50 1.43
N TYR A 386 31.54 -21.64 0.18
CA TYR A 386 30.19 -21.33 -0.29
C TYR A 386 29.13 -21.68 0.78
N SER A 387 28.62 -20.66 1.45
CA SER A 387 27.40 -20.74 2.24
C SER A 387 26.35 -19.98 1.43
N PRO A 388 25.31 -20.66 0.93
CA PRO A 388 24.15 -20.00 0.34
C PRO A 388 23.73 -18.79 1.20
N PRO A 389 23.24 -17.68 0.61
CA PRO A 389 22.61 -16.64 1.41
C PRO A 389 21.45 -17.29 2.16
N LEU A 390 21.62 -17.47 3.48
CA LEU A 390 20.78 -18.25 4.39
C LEU A 390 20.84 -19.78 4.16
N THR A 391 21.90 -20.43 4.63
CA THR A 391 21.72 -21.79 5.16
C THR A 391 20.86 -21.69 6.42
N ASP A 392 19.77 -22.45 6.48
CA ASP A 392 18.88 -22.65 7.62
C ASP A 392 19.61 -23.33 8.81
N ILE A 393 20.71 -22.75 9.28
CA ILE A 393 21.46 -23.23 10.44
C ILE A 393 20.99 -22.41 11.63
N ASN A 394 20.43 -23.11 12.62
CA ASN A 394 20.04 -22.60 13.93
C ASN A 394 21.11 -21.64 14.49
N GLU A 395 20.76 -20.36 14.63
CA GLU A 395 21.57 -19.38 15.34
C GLU A 395 21.18 -19.43 16.83
N GLU A 396 21.79 -20.36 17.57
CA GLU A 396 21.99 -20.20 19.03
C GLU A 396 23.27 -19.38 19.22
N GLU A 397 23.15 -18.17 19.78
CA GLU A 397 24.00 -17.68 20.88
C GLU A 397 23.54 -16.30 21.36
N ASP A 398 23.12 -16.26 22.63
CA ASP A 398 22.68 -15.09 23.39
C ASP A 398 23.83 -14.09 23.64
N CYS A 399 23.58 -12.81 23.36
CA CYS A 399 24.34 -11.70 23.94
C CYS A 399 23.35 -10.62 24.43
N PRO A 400 23.34 -10.25 25.73
CA PRO A 400 22.38 -9.32 26.27
C PRO A 400 22.92 -7.88 26.22
N LEU A 401 22.30 -6.99 25.44
CA LEU A 401 22.55 -5.54 25.48
C LEU A 401 21.27 -4.74 25.13
N PRO A 402 21.19 -3.46 25.52
CA PRO A 402 20.04 -2.92 26.22
C PRO A 402 18.88 -2.53 25.28
N ASN A 403 17.68 -2.79 25.80
CA ASN A 403 16.40 -2.63 25.13
C ASN A 403 16.20 -1.30 24.40
N SER A 404 15.63 -1.49 23.21
CA SER A 404 14.98 -0.52 22.35
C SER A 404 13.81 0.20 23.03
N TYR A 405 13.44 1.31 22.37
CA TYR A 405 12.39 2.26 22.73
C TYR A 405 11.16 1.65 23.42
N PRO A 406 10.67 2.30 24.49
CA PRO A 406 9.61 1.71 25.28
C PRO A 406 8.24 1.86 24.59
N SER A 407 7.61 0.72 24.25
CA SER A 407 6.15 0.58 24.11
C SER A 407 5.38 0.89 25.42
N ARG A 408 5.94 1.67 26.35
CA ARG A 408 5.40 1.91 27.71
C ARG A 408 4.14 2.77 27.74
N PHE A 409 3.64 3.26 26.62
CA PHE A 409 2.53 4.23 26.62
C PHE A 409 1.15 3.61 26.41
N LEU A 410 1.04 2.32 26.10
CA LEU A 410 -0.25 1.66 25.85
C LEU A 410 -0.36 0.42 26.74
N SER A 411 -1.28 0.45 27.71
CA SER A 411 -1.68 -0.72 28.50
C SER A 411 -3.17 -1.00 28.28
N GLU A 412 -3.55 -2.28 28.30
CA GLU A 412 -4.96 -2.70 28.29
C GLU A 412 -5.72 -2.15 29.52
N GLU A 413 -5.01 -1.93 30.63
CA GLU A 413 -5.57 -1.44 31.89
C GLU A 413 -6.17 -0.01 31.80
N ASN A 414 -5.85 0.74 30.74
CA ASN A 414 -6.34 2.12 30.55
C ASN A 414 -7.61 2.22 29.67
N THR A 415 -8.33 1.12 29.48
CA THR A 415 -9.55 1.08 28.65
C THR A 415 -10.80 0.85 29.47
N THR A 416 -11.71 1.83 29.45
CA THR A 416 -13.04 1.71 30.05
C THR A 416 -14.00 1.07 29.04
N THR A 417 -14.51 -0.12 29.36
CA THR A 417 -15.55 -0.77 28.55
C THR A 417 -16.94 -0.50 29.12
N ILE A 418 -17.87 -0.06 28.27
CA ILE A 418 -19.27 0.21 28.63
C ILE A 418 -20.18 -0.60 27.70
N PRO A 419 -20.85 -1.65 28.19
CA PRO A 419 -21.87 -2.35 27.43
C PRO A 419 -23.14 -1.51 27.35
N THR A 420 -23.84 -1.60 26.23
CA THR A 420 -25.15 -0.99 26.01
C THR A 420 -26.20 -2.05 25.71
N SER A 421 -27.48 -1.71 25.86
CA SER A 421 -28.57 -2.59 25.43
C SER A 421 -28.94 -2.43 23.95
N TYR A 422 -28.20 -1.62 23.17
CA TYR A 422 -28.49 -1.40 21.75
C TYR A 422 -28.25 -2.67 20.91
N ASN A 423 -29.25 -3.03 20.11
CA ASN A 423 -29.18 -4.19 19.22
C ASN A 423 -29.17 -3.71 17.76
N HIS A 424 -27.99 -3.67 17.16
CA HIS A 424 -27.79 -3.22 15.78
C HIS A 424 -28.48 -4.13 14.74
N SER A 425 -28.87 -5.35 15.13
CA SER A 425 -29.49 -6.32 14.22
C SER A 425 -31.01 -6.13 14.07
N LEU A 426 -31.65 -5.31 14.90
CA LEU A 426 -33.08 -4.98 14.79
C LEU A 426 -33.37 -4.18 13.51
N ALA A 427 -34.49 -4.49 12.85
CA ALA A 427 -34.90 -3.81 11.62
C ALA A 427 -35.02 -2.29 11.79
N ALA A 428 -35.51 -1.83 12.94
CA ALA A 428 -35.64 -0.41 13.29
C ALA A 428 -34.30 0.34 13.36
N ASN A 429 -33.19 -0.38 13.58
CA ASN A 429 -31.84 0.19 13.66
C ASN A 429 -31.04 0.03 12.36
N LYS A 430 -31.57 -0.71 11.38
CA LYS A 430 -30.91 -0.98 10.08
C LYS A 430 -31.23 0.06 9.02
N VAL A 431 -32.35 0.76 9.15
CA VAL A 431 -32.86 1.67 8.13
C VAL A 431 -33.26 2.99 8.78
N PHE A 432 -32.71 4.08 8.27
CA PHE A 432 -33.18 5.43 8.51
C PHE A 432 -33.72 5.96 7.18
N GLN A 433 -34.96 6.46 7.17
CA GLN A 433 -35.52 7.11 5.99
C GLN A 433 -35.09 8.58 6.01
N ALA A 434 -34.01 8.89 5.29
CA ALA A 434 -33.62 10.26 5.03
C ALA A 434 -34.58 10.87 3.98
N GLU A 435 -34.97 12.13 4.20
CA GLU A 435 -35.75 12.88 3.22
C GLU A 435 -34.93 13.05 1.94
N HIS A 436 -35.59 12.99 0.79
CA HIS A 436 -34.89 13.20 -0.50
C HIS A 436 -34.80 14.68 -0.87
N ASP A 437 -35.55 15.53 -0.18
CA ASP A 437 -35.50 16.99 -0.35
C ASP A 437 -34.28 17.58 0.36
N HIS A 438 -33.46 18.31 -0.39
CA HIS A 438 -32.24 18.93 0.12
C HIS A 438 -32.54 19.94 1.24
N ASN A 439 -33.58 20.76 1.07
CA ASN A 439 -33.95 21.78 2.05
C ASN A 439 -34.48 21.14 3.35
N ALA A 440 -35.29 20.09 3.22
CA ALA A 440 -35.71 19.29 4.38
C ALA A 440 -34.52 18.68 5.13
N ASN A 441 -33.50 18.18 4.43
CA ASN A 441 -32.30 17.64 5.06
C ASN A 441 -31.46 18.71 5.76
N VAL A 442 -31.35 19.92 5.20
CA VAL A 442 -30.70 21.06 5.85
C VAL A 442 -31.42 21.40 7.16
N LEU A 443 -32.74 21.57 7.11
CA LEU A 443 -33.56 21.87 8.30
C LEU A 443 -33.48 20.75 9.35
N TRP A 444 -33.51 19.49 8.90
CA TRP A 444 -33.33 18.33 9.77
C TRP A 444 -31.95 18.35 10.44
N THR A 445 -30.89 18.65 9.68
CA THR A 445 -29.52 18.73 10.19
C THR A 445 -29.41 19.77 11.31
N GLU A 446 -29.89 20.99 11.08
CA GLU A 446 -29.84 22.05 12.10
C GLU A 446 -30.64 21.67 13.35
N LYS A 447 -31.80 21.04 13.17
CA LYS A 447 -32.61 20.54 14.28
C LYS A 447 -31.89 19.46 15.09
N GLU A 448 -31.21 18.52 14.43
CA GLU A 448 -30.41 17.50 15.13
C GLU A 448 -29.16 18.10 15.80
N ARG A 449 -28.52 19.12 15.19
CA ARG A 449 -27.42 19.87 15.84
C ARG A 449 -27.89 20.54 17.13
N GLU A 450 -29.03 21.23 17.11
CA GLU A 450 -29.60 21.82 18.32
C GLU A 450 -29.94 20.76 19.39
N ARG A 451 -30.50 19.62 18.97
CA ARG A 451 -30.78 18.49 19.88
C ARG A 451 -29.50 17.93 20.49
N ALA A 452 -28.43 17.81 19.70
CA ALA A 452 -27.13 17.37 20.16
C ALA A 452 -26.53 18.34 21.18
N VAL A 453 -26.60 19.66 20.93
CA VAL A 453 -26.14 20.71 21.85
C VAL A 453 -26.89 20.66 23.19
N ARG A 454 -28.22 20.47 23.15
CA ARG A 454 -29.09 20.32 24.32
C ARG A 454 -29.01 18.95 25.01
N GLY A 455 -28.24 18.01 24.44
CA GLY A 455 -28.07 16.67 25.01
C GLY A 455 -27.46 16.71 26.41
N HIS A 456 -27.78 15.71 27.23
CA HIS A 456 -27.21 15.57 28.57
C HIS A 456 -25.68 15.46 28.47
N VAL A 457 -24.96 16.13 29.36
CA VAL A 457 -23.50 16.10 29.39
C VAL A 457 -23.07 15.12 30.48
N ALA A 458 -22.40 14.04 30.07
CA ALA A 458 -21.87 13.08 31.02
C ALA A 458 -20.82 13.73 31.93
N THR A 459 -20.94 13.57 33.24
CA THR A 459 -20.00 14.17 34.21
C THR A 459 -18.76 13.31 34.44
N ASP A 460 -18.92 11.99 34.40
CA ASP A 460 -17.88 11.00 34.61
C ASP A 460 -18.26 9.68 33.91
N THR A 461 -17.38 8.67 34.00
CA THR A 461 -17.56 7.37 33.35
C THR A 461 -18.70 6.54 33.94
N ASN A 462 -19.07 6.74 35.21
CA ASN A 462 -20.20 6.06 35.83
C ASN A 462 -21.53 6.69 35.41
N ASP A 463 -21.62 8.02 35.40
CA ASP A 463 -22.77 8.72 34.82
C ASP A 463 -22.93 8.32 33.35
N LEU A 464 -21.87 8.36 32.55
CA LEU A 464 -21.88 7.91 31.15
C LEU A 464 -22.44 6.49 31.01
N ARG A 465 -22.02 5.54 31.86
CA ARG A 465 -22.55 4.17 31.87
C ARG A 465 -24.04 4.15 32.17
N THR A 466 -24.49 4.85 33.20
CA THR A 466 -25.91 4.92 33.57
C THR A 466 -26.76 5.55 32.47
N GLN A 467 -26.30 6.64 31.85
CA GLN A 467 -27.00 7.30 30.76
C GLN A 467 -27.06 6.43 29.51
N LEU A 468 -25.98 5.73 29.15
CA LEU A 468 -25.98 4.81 28.00
C LEU A 468 -26.91 3.61 28.22
N GLN A 469 -27.02 3.12 29.45
CA GLN A 469 -27.95 2.04 29.80
C GLN A 469 -29.42 2.47 29.72
N SER A 470 -29.72 3.72 30.10
CA SER A 470 -31.09 4.27 30.03
C SER A 470 -31.47 4.77 28.62
N LEU A 471 -30.48 5.08 27.78
CA LEU A 471 -30.70 5.60 26.43
C LEU A 471 -31.41 4.60 25.51
N TYR A 472 -31.26 3.30 25.76
CA TYR A 472 -31.78 2.23 24.91
C TYR A 472 -32.78 1.35 25.69
N GLN A 473 -34.00 1.20 25.13
CA GLN A 473 -35.05 0.35 25.66
C GLN A 473 -35.45 -0.68 24.59
N GLY A 474 -35.41 -1.96 24.94
CA GLY A 474 -35.76 -3.05 24.00
C GLY A 474 -34.85 -3.15 22.78
N GLY A 475 -33.58 -2.72 22.88
CA GLY A 475 -32.64 -2.79 21.76
C GLY A 475 -32.60 -1.55 20.87
N VAL A 476 -33.52 -0.61 21.05
CA VAL A 476 -33.63 0.62 20.25
C VAL A 476 -33.49 1.84 21.15
N LYS A 477 -33.18 2.99 20.56
CA LYS A 477 -33.11 4.26 21.29
C LYS A 477 -34.48 4.60 21.89
N ALA A 478 -34.56 4.79 23.20
CA ALA A 478 -35.82 4.93 23.94
C ALA A 478 -36.63 6.17 23.51
N THR A 479 -35.94 7.25 23.11
CA THR A 479 -36.57 8.46 22.60
C THR A 479 -35.81 8.97 21.38
N CYS A 480 -36.55 9.13 20.28
CA CYS A 480 -36.01 9.69 19.04
C CYS A 480 -35.51 11.12 19.28
N GLY A 481 -34.27 11.41 18.86
CA GLY A 481 -33.66 12.74 19.02
C GLY A 481 -33.00 13.03 20.38
N THR A 482 -32.95 12.07 21.32
CA THR A 482 -32.17 12.25 22.57
C THR A 482 -30.68 12.11 22.30
N TYR A 483 -29.86 13.09 22.69
CA TYR A 483 -28.41 12.99 22.55
C TYR A 483 -27.72 12.92 23.90
N LEU A 484 -26.59 12.23 23.93
CA LEU A 484 -25.66 12.18 25.05
C LEU A 484 -24.34 12.78 24.59
N ARG A 485 -23.87 13.79 25.31
CA ARG A 485 -22.60 14.45 25.07
C ARG A 485 -21.55 13.84 25.98
N ILE A 486 -20.43 13.43 25.39
CA ILE A 486 -19.31 12.82 26.09
C ILE A 486 -18.14 13.81 26.02
N PRO A 487 -17.86 14.58 27.08
CA PRO A 487 -16.70 15.46 27.10
C PRO A 487 -15.40 14.65 27.04
N ALA A 488 -14.39 15.14 26.31
CA ALA A 488 -13.08 14.51 26.25
C ALA A 488 -12.43 14.38 27.65
N SER A 489 -12.76 15.30 28.58
CA SER A 489 -12.30 15.26 29.97
C SER A 489 -12.76 14.02 30.74
N VAL A 490 -13.89 13.41 30.35
CA VAL A 490 -14.40 12.17 30.97
C VAL A 490 -13.51 10.98 30.66
N ILE A 491 -12.79 11.02 29.54
CA ILE A 491 -11.98 9.91 29.02
C ILE A 491 -10.51 10.32 28.82
N LEU A 492 -10.07 11.40 29.45
CA LEU A 492 -8.75 12.01 29.21
C LEU A 492 -7.62 11.04 29.55
N GLY A 493 -6.73 10.78 28.58
CA GLY A 493 -5.60 9.87 28.72
C GLY A 493 -6.00 8.39 28.74
N GLN A 494 -7.27 8.07 28.50
CA GLN A 494 -7.82 6.72 28.49
C GLN A 494 -8.46 6.40 27.14
N SER A 495 -8.81 5.13 26.96
CA SER A 495 -9.65 4.69 25.84
C SER A 495 -11.04 4.31 26.36
N LEU A 496 -12.06 4.59 25.55
CA LEU A 496 -13.45 4.23 25.79
C LEU A 496 -13.92 3.24 24.73
N ASN A 497 -14.38 2.08 25.17
CA ASN A 497 -14.91 1.04 24.33
C ASN A 497 -16.40 0.81 24.62
N ILE A 498 -17.26 1.25 23.71
CA ILE A 498 -18.71 1.06 23.82
C ILE A 498 -19.10 -0.17 23.02
N ARG A 499 -19.81 -1.12 23.64
CA ARG A 499 -20.23 -2.38 23.02
C ARG A 499 -21.75 -2.45 22.83
N ASN A 500 -22.18 -3.11 21.76
CA ASN A 500 -23.57 -3.45 21.50
C ASN A 500 -24.06 -4.52 22.49
N SER A 501 -25.36 -4.84 22.47
CA SER A 501 -25.97 -5.86 23.33
C SER A 501 -25.41 -7.27 23.14
N ASP A 502 -24.86 -7.55 21.95
CA ASP A 502 -24.23 -8.83 21.59
C ASP A 502 -22.71 -8.85 21.85
N GLY A 503 -22.17 -7.79 22.46
CA GLY A 503 -20.74 -7.65 22.74
C GLY A 503 -19.89 -7.16 21.55
N SER A 504 -20.47 -6.98 20.36
CA SER A 504 -19.74 -6.40 19.22
C SER A 504 -19.40 -4.93 19.45
N LEU A 505 -18.34 -4.43 18.79
CA LEU A 505 -17.94 -3.03 18.90
C LEU A 505 -19.06 -2.11 18.41
N MET A 506 -19.35 -1.06 19.17
CA MET A 506 -20.22 0.05 18.75
C MET A 506 -19.39 1.29 18.43
N VAL A 507 -18.53 1.71 19.37
CA VAL A 507 -17.67 2.88 19.22
C VAL A 507 -16.39 2.63 20.00
N PHE A 508 -15.25 3.01 19.43
CA PHE A 508 -14.00 3.13 20.15
C PHE A 508 -13.50 4.58 20.09
N VAL A 509 -13.15 5.13 21.24
CA VAL A 509 -12.59 6.48 21.38
C VAL A 509 -11.27 6.40 22.13
N CYS A 510 -10.23 7.05 21.64
CA CYS A 510 -8.93 7.10 22.32
C CYS A 510 -8.42 8.53 22.41
N THR A 511 -8.01 8.96 23.62
CA THR A 511 -7.44 10.30 23.86
C THR A 511 -6.01 10.25 24.38
N SER A 512 -5.38 9.08 24.40
CA SER A 512 -4.02 8.86 24.92
C SER A 512 -2.91 9.17 23.90
N LEU A 513 -3.21 9.92 22.84
CA LEU A 513 -2.22 10.32 21.84
C LEU A 513 -1.08 11.12 22.52
N PRO A 514 0.19 10.69 22.42
CA PRO A 514 1.30 11.38 23.06
C PRO A 514 1.43 12.84 22.64
N ASP A 515 1.75 13.72 23.60
CA ASP A 515 1.85 15.17 23.36
C ASP A 515 2.93 15.53 22.34
N CYS A 516 4.01 14.76 22.26
CA CYS A 516 5.06 14.94 21.24
C CYS A 516 4.54 14.74 19.81
N ILE A 517 3.59 13.83 19.60
CA ILE A 517 2.93 13.65 18.31
C ILE A 517 1.88 14.74 18.12
N ARG A 518 1.00 14.91 19.11
CA ARG A 518 -0.14 15.83 19.10
C ARG A 518 0.24 17.27 18.78
N SER A 519 1.22 17.83 19.49
CA SER A 519 1.68 19.22 19.33
C SER A 519 2.24 19.52 17.94
N SER A 520 2.66 18.49 17.20
CA SER A 520 3.21 18.63 15.85
C SER A 520 2.18 18.47 14.72
N LEU A 521 0.95 18.00 15.00
CA LEU A 521 -0.01 17.61 13.97
C LEU A 521 -0.43 18.79 13.07
N GLN A 522 -0.86 19.89 13.66
CA GLN A 522 -1.32 21.06 12.89
C GLN A 522 -0.18 21.69 12.07
N PRO A 523 1.01 22.02 12.63
CA PRO A 523 2.10 22.56 11.84
C PRO A 523 2.52 21.65 10.68
N LYS A 524 2.55 20.33 10.90
CA LYS A 524 2.86 19.34 9.87
C LYS A 524 1.78 19.25 8.78
N LEU A 525 0.50 19.35 9.17
CA LEU A 525 -0.61 19.40 8.21
C LEU A 525 -0.47 20.62 7.31
N LEU A 526 -0.28 21.81 7.90
CA LEU A 526 -0.12 23.06 7.16
C LEU A 526 1.08 22.99 6.20
N ALA A 527 2.21 22.47 6.67
CA ALA A 527 3.42 22.29 5.85
C ALA A 527 3.24 21.32 4.67
N ALA A 528 2.18 20.49 4.65
CA ALA A 528 1.88 19.63 3.52
C ALA A 528 1.20 20.37 2.35
N PHE A 529 0.69 21.58 2.57
CA PHE A 529 0.04 22.42 1.56
C PHE A 529 1.01 23.52 1.07
N GLU A 530 1.02 23.80 -0.24
CA GLU A 530 2.03 24.65 -0.89
C GLU A 530 2.13 26.09 -0.33
N ASN A 531 1.05 26.61 0.27
CA ASN A 531 1.00 27.95 0.87
C ASN A 531 1.01 27.96 2.41
N ASN A 532 1.25 26.82 3.08
CA ASN A 532 1.05 26.66 4.53
C ASN A 532 -0.35 27.03 5.03
N GLU A 533 -1.33 27.08 4.13
CA GLU A 533 -2.71 27.39 4.43
C GLU A 533 -3.58 26.28 3.80
N PRO A 534 -4.52 25.69 4.55
CA PRO A 534 -5.55 24.88 3.95
C PRO A 534 -6.39 25.80 3.05
N PRO A 535 -6.88 25.32 1.88
CA PRO A 535 -7.80 26.08 1.04
C PRO A 535 -8.92 26.72 1.88
N THR A 536 -8.84 28.06 1.96
CA THR A 536 -9.70 29.03 2.67
C THR A 536 -10.58 28.50 3.81
N GLN A 537 -10.24 28.86 5.05
CA GLN A 537 -11.28 29.22 6.03
C GLN A 537 -12.04 30.40 5.43
N LYS A 538 -13.33 30.26 5.11
CA LYS A 538 -14.19 31.44 4.95
C LYS A 538 -14.52 31.94 6.36
N PRO A 539 -14.00 33.09 6.81
CA PRO A 539 -14.40 33.65 8.09
C PRO A 539 -15.86 34.08 8.03
N GLY A 540 -16.72 33.47 8.86
CA GLY A 540 -17.89 34.14 9.42
C GLY A 540 -19.10 34.40 8.51
N GLN A 541 -19.24 33.74 7.36
CA GLN A 541 -20.51 33.73 6.62
C GLN A 541 -20.86 32.28 6.29
N HIS A 542 -21.76 31.71 7.08
CA HIS A 542 -22.47 30.48 6.74
C HIS A 542 -23.38 30.76 5.54
N ASP A 543 -22.81 30.78 4.34
CA ASP A 543 -23.59 30.70 3.11
C ASP A 543 -24.09 29.26 2.95
N GLU A 544 -25.27 29.10 2.34
CA GLU A 544 -25.91 27.79 2.09
C GLU A 544 -25.02 26.81 1.29
N ASP A 545 -23.94 27.32 0.68
CA ASP A 545 -22.91 26.65 -0.14
C ASP A 545 -21.53 26.54 0.55
N ASP A 546 -21.46 26.42 1.88
CA ASP A 546 -20.22 26.07 2.59
C ASP A 546 -19.75 24.65 2.20
N MET A 547 -19.06 24.56 1.06
CA MET A 547 -18.32 23.39 0.65
C MET A 547 -17.07 23.27 1.54
N PHE A 548 -16.98 22.18 2.30
CA PHE A 548 -15.74 21.80 2.96
C PHE A 548 -14.87 20.97 2.00
N GLU A 549 -13.56 21.11 2.09
CA GLU A 549 -12.64 20.33 1.26
C GLU A 549 -12.37 18.97 1.90
N ALA A 550 -12.47 17.92 1.09
CA ALA A 550 -12.20 16.55 1.50
C ALA A 550 -11.21 15.92 0.52
N LEU A 551 -10.09 15.43 1.05
CA LEU A 551 -9.10 14.65 0.30
C LEU A 551 -9.20 13.19 0.72
N HIS A 552 -9.66 12.34 -0.19
CA HIS A 552 -9.83 10.90 -0.13
C HIS A 552 -8.61 10.18 -0.73
N PHE A 553 -7.68 9.79 0.13
CA PHE A 553 -6.55 8.94 -0.20
C PHE A 553 -6.86 7.47 0.12
N SER A 554 -7.57 6.80 -0.78
CA SER A 554 -8.15 5.48 -0.55
C SER A 554 -7.75 4.45 -1.58
N TRP A 555 -7.70 3.19 -1.14
CA TRP A 555 -7.85 2.03 -2.02
C TRP A 555 -9.32 1.68 -2.17
N TYR A 556 -9.78 1.57 -3.41
CA TYR A 556 -11.14 1.18 -3.75
C TYR A 556 -11.15 -0.22 -4.36
N ASN A 557 -12.22 -0.95 -4.05
CA ASN A 557 -12.60 -2.18 -4.74
C ASN A 557 -14.09 -2.06 -5.17
N ARG A 558 -14.47 -0.88 -5.69
CA ARG A 558 -15.85 -0.54 -6.04
C ARG A 558 -15.99 -0.49 -7.55
N HIS A 559 -17.13 -0.95 -8.07
CA HIS A 559 -17.42 -0.94 -9.51
C HIS A 559 -16.36 -1.66 -10.34
N CYS A 560 -15.75 -2.69 -9.76
CA CYS A 560 -14.72 -3.44 -10.46
C CYS A 560 -15.28 -4.08 -11.72
N THR A 561 -14.43 -4.17 -12.74
CA THR A 561 -14.78 -4.89 -13.96
C THR A 561 -15.04 -6.34 -13.59
N ILE A 562 -16.27 -6.80 -13.79
CA ILE A 562 -16.66 -8.19 -13.55
C ILE A 562 -15.95 -9.07 -14.57
N GLY A 563 -15.24 -10.09 -14.08
CA GLY A 563 -14.42 -11.02 -14.86
C GLY A 563 -15.12 -12.33 -15.22
N ASP A 564 -16.44 -12.42 -15.03
CA ASP A 564 -17.23 -13.60 -15.42
C ASP A 564 -16.96 -13.94 -16.90
N ASP A 565 -16.82 -15.24 -17.18
CA ASP A 565 -16.51 -15.81 -18.49
C ASP A 565 -15.19 -15.34 -19.13
N ALA A 566 -14.32 -14.66 -18.39
CA ALA A 566 -12.99 -14.31 -18.88
C ALA A 566 -12.11 -15.56 -19.00
N PRO A 567 -11.38 -15.75 -20.13
CA PRO A 567 -10.49 -16.89 -20.29
C PRO A 567 -9.35 -16.85 -19.27
N THR A 568 -9.11 -17.96 -18.58
CA THR A 568 -8.09 -18.10 -17.52
C THR A 568 -6.66 -18.00 -18.05
N GLU A 569 -6.44 -18.41 -19.31
CA GLU A 569 -5.11 -18.50 -19.92
C GLU A 569 -4.62 -17.18 -20.54
N ILE A 570 -5.48 -16.15 -20.59
CA ILE A 570 -5.15 -14.87 -21.22
C ILE A 570 -5.06 -13.80 -20.15
N SER A 571 -3.96 -13.04 -20.16
CA SER A 571 -3.80 -11.90 -19.25
C SER A 571 -4.99 -10.93 -19.39
N PRO A 572 -5.59 -10.46 -18.28
CA PRO A 572 -6.68 -9.49 -18.34
C PRO A 572 -6.33 -8.19 -19.08
N LEU A 573 -5.05 -7.83 -19.14
CA LEU A 573 -4.57 -6.69 -19.93
C LEU A 573 -4.69 -6.91 -21.44
N MET A 574 -4.84 -8.16 -21.89
CA MET A 574 -5.00 -8.56 -23.29
C MET A 574 -6.47 -8.83 -23.65
N LEU A 575 -7.42 -8.56 -22.76
CA LEU A 575 -8.83 -8.83 -23.00
C LEU A 575 -9.60 -7.55 -23.32
N GLU A 576 -10.52 -7.61 -24.27
CA GLU A 576 -11.53 -6.58 -24.53
C GLU A 576 -12.90 -7.22 -24.74
N ARG A 577 -13.98 -6.44 -24.58
CA ARG A 577 -15.33 -6.96 -24.79
C ARG A 577 -15.67 -6.98 -26.28
N GLU A 578 -16.21 -8.09 -26.76
CA GLU A 578 -16.62 -8.25 -28.16
C GLU A 578 -17.75 -7.30 -28.56
N ASP A 579 -18.63 -6.96 -27.61
CA ASP A 579 -19.76 -6.05 -27.81
C ASP A 579 -19.36 -4.57 -27.97
N GLY A 580 -18.05 -4.28 -27.99
CA GLY A 580 -17.50 -2.93 -28.14
C GLY A 580 -17.65 -2.06 -26.89
N ARG A 581 -18.14 -2.59 -25.77
CA ARG A 581 -18.19 -1.85 -24.50
C ARG A 581 -16.77 -1.60 -23.99
N ARG A 582 -16.57 -0.40 -23.46
CA ARG A 582 -15.29 0.00 -22.88
C ARG A 582 -14.99 -0.81 -21.62
N THR A 583 -13.90 -1.55 -21.62
CA THR A 583 -13.35 -2.22 -20.44
C THR A 583 -12.60 -1.23 -19.55
N ASN A 584 -12.86 -1.24 -18.24
CA ASN A 584 -12.09 -0.45 -17.28
C ASN A 584 -10.99 -1.29 -16.63
N TYR A 585 -9.88 -1.43 -17.35
CA TYR A 585 -8.71 -2.19 -16.92
C TYR A 585 -8.14 -1.74 -15.57
N SER A 586 -8.21 -0.44 -15.27
CA SER A 586 -7.71 0.10 -14.00
C SER A 586 -8.54 -0.31 -12.78
N GLN A 587 -9.72 -0.91 -12.99
CA GLN A 587 -10.64 -1.37 -11.96
C GLN A 587 -10.83 -2.91 -12.01
N MET A 588 -9.88 -3.66 -12.59
CA MET A 588 -9.90 -5.12 -12.54
C MET A 588 -9.38 -5.68 -11.21
N ILE A 589 -8.66 -4.86 -10.45
CA ILE A 589 -8.11 -5.14 -9.13
C ILE A 589 -8.33 -3.92 -8.24
N PRO A 590 -8.18 -4.03 -6.90
CA PRO A 590 -8.22 -2.87 -6.03
C PRO A 590 -7.31 -1.74 -6.53
N TYR A 591 -7.83 -0.52 -6.57
CA TYR A 591 -7.21 0.60 -7.25
C TYR A 591 -7.17 1.86 -6.38
N LEU A 592 -6.18 2.70 -6.61
CA LEU A 592 -6.03 3.97 -5.90
C LEU A 592 -7.08 4.98 -6.34
N SER A 593 -7.53 5.80 -5.39
CA SER A 593 -8.35 6.98 -5.68
C SER A 593 -7.68 7.88 -6.72
N LYS A 594 -8.52 8.58 -7.49
CA LYS A 594 -8.02 9.56 -8.46
C LYS A 594 -7.24 10.68 -7.74
N GLU A 595 -7.66 11.04 -6.54
CA GLU A 595 -7.05 12.11 -5.74
C GLU A 595 -5.62 11.80 -5.30
N ILE A 596 -5.25 10.53 -5.08
CA ILE A 596 -3.82 10.18 -4.87
C ILE A 596 -2.98 10.56 -6.09
N LYS A 597 -3.54 10.47 -7.31
CA LYS A 597 -2.84 10.85 -8.55
C LYS A 597 -2.82 12.36 -8.74
N ASP A 598 -3.94 13.02 -8.47
CA ASP A 598 -4.10 14.46 -8.66
C ASP A 598 -3.33 15.26 -7.58
N HIS A 599 -3.18 14.72 -6.37
CA HIS A 599 -2.50 15.34 -5.22
C HIS A 599 -1.32 14.49 -4.69
N SER A 600 -0.55 13.88 -5.60
CA SER A 600 0.53 12.93 -5.22
C SER A 600 1.59 13.52 -4.30
N THR A 601 1.90 14.81 -4.44
CA THR A 601 2.85 15.52 -3.57
C THR A 601 2.31 15.63 -2.15
N ILE A 602 1.07 16.10 -1.98
CA ILE A 602 0.40 16.22 -0.68
C ILE A 602 0.33 14.84 -0.02
N TYR A 603 -0.14 13.82 -0.74
CA TYR A 603 -0.21 12.46 -0.22
C TYR A 603 1.15 11.94 0.26
N ARG A 604 2.21 12.12 -0.53
CA ARG A 604 3.57 11.69 -0.16
C ARG A 604 4.09 12.45 1.07
N THR A 605 3.85 13.75 1.15
CA THR A 605 4.25 14.56 2.30
C THR A 605 3.51 14.10 3.55
N ILE A 606 2.19 13.93 3.48
CA ILE A 606 1.35 13.44 4.58
C ILE A 606 1.84 12.09 5.10
N LYS A 607 2.16 11.13 4.21
CA LYS A 607 2.74 9.83 4.60
C LYS A 607 3.99 9.96 5.46
N VAL A 608 4.86 10.92 5.13
CA VAL A 608 6.12 11.12 5.83
C VAL A 608 5.90 11.86 7.15
N VAL A 609 5.17 12.98 7.13
CA VAL A 609 5.06 13.84 8.32
C VAL A 609 4.19 13.21 9.41
N PHE A 610 3.21 12.37 9.03
CA PHE A 610 2.33 11.64 9.96
C PHE A 610 2.71 10.18 10.18
N ALA A 611 3.91 9.74 9.78
CA ALA A 611 4.36 8.37 9.99
C ALA A 611 4.23 7.94 11.47
N ASP A 612 4.66 8.79 12.42
CA ASP A 612 4.56 8.49 13.86
C ASP A 612 3.11 8.38 14.34
N LEU A 613 2.21 9.23 13.81
CA LEU A 613 0.79 9.15 14.11
C LEU A 613 0.21 7.83 13.60
N PHE A 614 0.55 7.44 12.36
CA PHE A 614 0.04 6.21 11.75
C PHE A 614 0.57 4.96 12.47
N HIS A 615 1.84 4.97 12.89
CA HIS A 615 2.38 3.91 13.76
C HIS A 615 1.64 3.84 15.10
N TRP A 616 1.38 4.97 15.74
CA TRP A 616 0.64 5.00 16.99
C TRP A 616 -0.81 4.46 16.81
N ILE A 617 -1.51 4.88 15.76
CA ILE A 617 -2.86 4.36 15.44
C ILE A 617 -2.82 2.85 15.23
N HIS A 618 -1.85 2.36 14.45
CA HIS A 618 -1.65 0.94 14.23
C HIS A 618 -1.53 0.17 15.55
N ASP A 619 -0.65 0.60 16.44
CA ASP A 619 -0.38 -0.07 17.71
C ASP A 619 -1.58 -0.01 18.66
N VAL A 620 -2.32 1.11 18.67
CA VAL A 620 -3.56 1.24 19.45
C VAL A 620 -4.62 0.27 18.95
N ILE A 621 -4.83 0.17 17.64
CA ILE A 621 -5.86 -0.71 17.08
C ILE A 621 -5.49 -2.18 17.25
N GLU A 622 -4.22 -2.55 17.01
CA GLU A 622 -3.75 -3.93 17.22
C GLU A 622 -3.92 -4.37 18.68
N LEU A 623 -3.62 -3.48 19.63
CA LEU A 623 -3.72 -3.79 21.06
C LEU A 623 -5.16 -3.76 21.58
N GLN A 624 -5.92 -2.70 21.26
CA GLN A 624 -7.21 -2.44 21.91
C GLN A 624 -8.39 -3.10 21.17
N LEU A 625 -8.21 -3.42 19.90
CA LEU A 625 -9.24 -3.99 19.01
C LEU A 625 -8.64 -5.13 18.17
N PRO A 626 -8.08 -6.19 18.79
CA PRO A 626 -7.31 -7.22 18.07
C PRO A 626 -8.13 -7.99 17.03
N GLU A 627 -9.42 -8.25 17.30
CA GLU A 627 -10.30 -8.95 16.37
C GLU A 627 -10.63 -8.08 15.15
N GLU A 628 -11.00 -6.82 15.38
CA GLU A 628 -11.25 -5.86 14.28
C GLU A 628 -9.98 -5.57 13.48
N TYR A 629 -8.83 -5.47 14.17
CA TYR A 629 -7.52 -5.33 13.53
C TYR A 629 -7.24 -6.52 12.61
N LYS A 630 -7.43 -7.76 13.09
CA LYS A 630 -7.16 -8.97 12.32
C LYS A 630 -7.98 -9.00 11.02
N LEU A 631 -9.28 -8.69 11.11
CA LEU A 631 -10.16 -8.62 9.95
C LEU A 631 -9.71 -7.54 8.94
N LEU A 632 -9.41 -6.33 9.42
CA LEU A 632 -8.96 -5.24 8.56
C LEU A 632 -7.60 -5.55 7.91
N ALA A 633 -6.69 -6.13 8.70
CA ALA A 633 -5.36 -6.53 8.26
C ALA A 633 -5.42 -7.61 7.17
N GLU A 634 -6.35 -8.56 7.27
CA GLU A 634 -6.56 -9.59 6.26
C GLU A 634 -6.97 -8.96 4.92
N VAL A 635 -7.96 -8.06 4.92
CA VAL A 635 -8.39 -7.33 3.72
C VAL A 635 -7.27 -6.45 3.17
N ALA A 636 -6.48 -5.80 4.03
CA ALA A 636 -5.36 -4.99 3.59
C ALA A 636 -4.18 -5.83 3.07
N SER A 637 -4.05 -7.08 3.48
CA SER A 637 -2.95 -7.97 3.06
C SER A 637 -3.06 -8.43 1.60
N ILE A 638 -4.26 -8.38 1.02
CA ILE A 638 -4.53 -8.74 -0.38
C ILE A 638 -4.40 -7.56 -1.35
N LEU A 639 -3.90 -6.41 -0.88
CA LEU A 639 -3.69 -5.27 -1.77
C LEU A 639 -2.74 -5.64 -2.94
N PRO A 640 -3.04 -5.16 -4.16
CA PRO A 640 -2.23 -5.50 -5.30
C PRO A 640 -0.78 -5.08 -5.15
N GLY A 641 0.12 -5.96 -5.56
CA GLY A 641 1.55 -5.70 -5.52
C GLY A 641 2.20 -5.90 -4.15
N ASN A 642 1.53 -6.60 -3.22
CA ASN A 642 1.90 -6.63 -1.81
C ASN A 642 2.07 -5.20 -1.26
N ASN A 643 1.24 -4.25 -1.73
CA ASN A 643 1.27 -2.87 -1.29
C ASN A 643 0.80 -2.76 0.17
N LEU A 644 1.26 -1.72 0.84
CA LEU A 644 0.88 -1.44 2.21
C LEU A 644 0.29 -0.02 2.32
N SER A 645 -0.93 0.05 2.86
CA SER A 645 -1.53 1.34 3.19
C SER A 645 -0.69 2.08 4.23
N PRO A 646 -0.45 3.40 4.11
CA PRO A 646 0.28 4.16 5.12
C PRO A 646 -0.40 4.14 6.49
N ILE A 647 -1.72 3.94 6.53
CA ILE A 647 -2.55 3.90 7.74
C ILE A 647 -3.03 2.48 8.07
N PHE A 648 -2.22 1.47 7.73
CA PHE A 648 -2.53 0.06 8.02
C PHE A 648 -2.98 -0.13 9.48
N PRO A 649 -4.05 -0.91 9.77
CA PRO A 649 -4.75 -1.83 8.87
C PRO A 649 -5.84 -1.19 7.99
N PHE A 650 -6.04 0.14 8.06
CA PHE A 650 -7.02 0.83 7.24
C PHE A 650 -6.54 1.02 5.80
N LEU A 651 -7.48 1.14 4.88
CA LEU A 651 -7.23 1.31 3.44
C LEU A 651 -7.53 2.71 2.91
N SER A 652 -8.05 3.60 3.75
CA SER A 652 -8.56 4.91 3.34
C SER A 652 -8.21 5.99 4.34
N LEU A 653 -7.39 6.96 3.91
CA LEU A 653 -7.13 8.19 4.65
C LEU A 653 -8.01 9.29 4.05
N VAL A 654 -8.86 9.90 4.87
CA VAL A 654 -9.67 11.05 4.46
C VAL A 654 -9.27 12.26 5.30
N ILE A 655 -8.90 13.35 4.64
CA ILE A 655 -8.58 14.63 5.28
C ILE A 655 -9.73 15.58 4.99
N ASN A 656 -10.54 15.88 6.00
CA ASN A 656 -11.61 16.88 5.91
C ASN A 656 -11.12 18.19 6.52
N LEU A 657 -11.09 19.25 5.71
CA LEU A 657 -10.69 20.58 6.13
C LEU A 657 -11.93 21.43 6.37
N ASN A 658 -12.04 22.04 7.56
CA ASN A 658 -13.18 22.87 7.95
C ASN A 658 -14.53 22.14 7.82
N VAL A 659 -14.58 20.88 8.28
CA VAL A 659 -15.72 20.00 8.09
C VAL A 659 -17.02 20.62 8.62
N SER A 660 -18.01 20.73 7.73
CA SER A 660 -19.40 21.02 8.07
C SER A 660 -20.27 20.09 7.23
N THR A 661 -20.62 18.93 7.80
CA THR A 661 -21.44 17.96 7.10
C THR A 661 -22.92 18.28 7.29
N LYS A 662 -23.68 18.18 6.19
CA LYS A 662 -25.14 18.10 6.21
C LYS A 662 -25.55 16.63 6.36
N GLY A 663 -26.68 16.39 7.00
CA GLY A 663 -27.34 15.09 7.02
C GLY A 663 -27.55 14.61 5.58
N HIS A 664 -27.14 13.37 5.30
CA HIS A 664 -27.15 12.77 3.97
C HIS A 664 -27.66 11.33 4.04
#